data_AF-A0A8H5LU51-F1
#
_entry.id   AF-A0A8H5LU51-F1
#
_cell.length_a   1.000
_cell.length_b   1.000
_cell.length_c   1.000
_cell.angle_alpha   90.00
_cell.angle_beta   90.00
_cell.angle_gamma   90.00
#
_symmetry.space_group_name_H-M   'P 1'
#
loop_
_entity.id
_entity.type
_entity.pdbx_description
1 polymer ?
#
loop_
_entity_poly.entity_id
_entity_poly.type
_entity_poly.pdbx_seq_one_letter_code
_entity_poly.pdbx_strand_id
1 'polypeptide(L)'
;MTIIFDSFPDIKDEERASKFLHECLSQKVSKASNYSLEVCLASLSIEPQILETLRAAHGARDWERINGLCVYFRRNAWRFDFRFGKFNKDMSCVKVADIANGNFKRSMYVPEEEETEQEREGRDSTVEMDSFIRNLQIPLGTREDIPLVILHKLGSFQYDPLLRERLDGIFSPGHHTFLVNTSGSGKTKLLFEGLCQRWGFYFTFARDGSRLGPHDLAHIAGTIHMNLRLTWTQYLPPPSDPQYASLLQANLQMVHNAFGGALLARLFVFKLFLEACSKEGFCQDHRQRWLEAQLLPQDLSDQGDPFNMLQLDVRNAQVDGSVIDEAIAQMLEEIQEIWDMPSGEFLYIALDEANVPSREYLRAFADEHGEYPLLKAVIRSWQRRLGHLPVRFVVAGTVIPQEYFPSASGEWDDWRWSSDTDSFDNPESQRRYVSQFLPPEFKASEDAQVLMRRMWSWLRGRHRYTASFLTLLLANRFENSLYLLRQYIATITKYAPTDHVEHVSEEVRQEVERSISWFSEFGSKGLDEGPISRIEMHRAVVTYLAASRGCPDCETKDRALVTQDYGYFVDTECRRIALDEPLMVIYGAGWLKNSSHPAATTMFKTFDSQHPTALRPSHFALFLALSFASNFDGFSNISDAFKVFGGPVLSALAAKLVLFSKNAEGRPEPTDVHFSEHSPKRLVLEAGGAEDMVSWFKHERDEPFCLFQSSPARPLHWHSAWNFRMVNVSGYSYMSLRHFTCEDSPSFAEDIRHASPASLFDEQPEILSLLVELPHLSPDVGPLGVLRVSGSFRVEKASEDSIPSEHQPAAILNIISLEEAGKRISQDMLMRRLARIFSDDTGDSLRDRQPRQLDSSSPSRKSGRRKRSAAGSTSTTRVSTRLKSKSETVNAASGSGSPGPPESKKRRRNNASSSAQTRKPDTGGSRPGTSNTKITAGRRLNKITAVATGHASPGVPPSEPPENASRYNLRKRIRLPRP
;
A
#
# COMPACT_ATOMS: atom_id res chain seq x y z
N MET A 1 -44.85 -11.47 -48.71
CA MET A 1 -43.50 -11.87 -49.16
C MET A 1 -43.33 -11.77 -50.66
N THR A 2 -44.02 -12.58 -51.47
CA THR A 2 -44.02 -12.44 -52.94
C THR A 2 -44.38 -11.02 -53.37
N ILE A 3 -45.38 -10.43 -52.70
CA ILE A 3 -45.79 -9.03 -52.87
C ILE A 3 -44.63 -8.04 -52.65
N ILE A 4 -43.72 -8.27 -51.71
CA ILE A 4 -42.58 -7.37 -51.47
C ILE A 4 -41.62 -7.44 -52.65
N PHE A 5 -41.20 -8.64 -53.06
CA PHE A 5 -40.30 -8.81 -54.20
C PHE A 5 -40.87 -8.24 -55.49
N ASP A 6 -42.18 -8.41 -55.71
CA ASP A 6 -42.83 -7.88 -56.90
C ASP A 6 -42.98 -6.35 -56.83
N SER A 7 -43.03 -5.76 -55.63
CA SER A 7 -43.01 -4.30 -55.42
C SER A 7 -41.62 -3.69 -55.60
N PHE A 8 -40.56 -4.50 -55.50
CA PHE A 8 -39.16 -4.10 -55.65
C PHE A 8 -38.45 -4.99 -56.68
N PRO A 9 -38.77 -4.89 -57.99
CA PRO A 9 -38.23 -5.81 -58.99
C PRO A 9 -36.70 -5.72 -59.16
N ASP A 10 -36.08 -4.62 -58.73
CA ASP A 10 -34.64 -4.42 -58.72
C ASP A 10 -34.23 -3.47 -57.57
N ILE A 11 -33.11 -3.78 -56.91
CA ILE A 11 -32.51 -3.02 -55.80
C ILE A 11 -31.05 -2.64 -56.07
N LYS A 12 -30.73 -2.38 -57.34
CA LYS A 12 -29.38 -1.97 -57.80
C LYS A 12 -28.85 -0.71 -57.17
N ASP A 13 -29.67 0.27 -56.83
CA ASP A 13 -29.24 1.48 -56.13
C ASP A 13 -29.51 1.36 -54.63
N GLU A 14 -28.72 2.09 -53.85
CA GLU A 14 -28.77 2.05 -52.38
C GLU A 14 -30.11 2.54 -51.81
N GLU A 15 -30.75 3.50 -52.49
CA GLU A 15 -32.05 4.05 -52.08
C GLU A 15 -33.18 3.03 -52.27
N ARG A 16 -33.19 2.27 -53.36
CA ARG A 16 -34.14 1.18 -53.56
C ARG A 16 -33.87 0.01 -52.62
N ALA A 17 -32.59 -0.32 -52.41
CA ALA A 17 -32.21 -1.37 -51.46
C ALA A 17 -32.64 -1.02 -50.02
N SER A 18 -32.51 0.25 -49.61
CA SER A 18 -32.95 0.70 -48.29
C SER A 18 -34.49 0.66 -48.16
N LYS A 19 -35.24 1.04 -49.21
CA LYS A 19 -36.71 0.92 -49.22
C LYS A 19 -37.18 -0.53 -49.14
N PHE A 20 -36.54 -1.43 -49.89
CA PHE A 20 -36.82 -2.86 -49.84
C PHE A 20 -36.55 -3.43 -48.44
N LEU A 21 -35.40 -3.10 -47.85
CA LEU A 21 -35.03 -3.54 -46.51
C LEU A 21 -35.99 -2.99 -45.45
N HIS A 22 -36.35 -1.72 -45.54
CA HIS A 22 -37.33 -1.07 -44.66
C HIS A 22 -38.68 -1.79 -44.70
N GLU A 23 -39.16 -2.14 -45.90
CA GLU A 23 -40.39 -2.91 -46.07
C GLU A 23 -40.26 -4.30 -45.42
N CYS A 24 -39.13 -4.99 -45.62
CA CYS A 24 -38.88 -6.28 -44.99
C CYS A 24 -38.85 -6.23 -43.46
N LEU A 25 -38.27 -5.17 -42.88
CA LEU A 25 -38.23 -4.94 -41.44
C LEU A 25 -39.62 -4.59 -40.87
N SER A 26 -40.44 -3.89 -41.65
CA SER A 26 -41.78 -3.44 -41.25
C SER A 26 -42.82 -4.57 -41.16
N GLN A 27 -42.69 -5.63 -41.96
CA GLN A 27 -43.72 -6.69 -42.03
C GLN A 27 -43.80 -7.63 -40.81
N LYS A 28 -42.78 -7.67 -39.94
CA LYS A 28 -42.69 -8.67 -38.85
C LYS A 28 -42.92 -8.15 -37.44
N VAL A 29 -43.13 -6.85 -37.24
CA VAL A 29 -43.19 -6.26 -35.90
C VAL A 29 -44.56 -5.61 -35.68
N SER A 30 -45.36 -6.18 -34.76
CA SER A 30 -46.63 -5.58 -34.30
C SER A 30 -46.44 -4.27 -33.53
N LYS A 31 -45.19 -3.89 -33.25
CA LYS A 31 -44.71 -2.58 -32.81
C LYS A 31 -43.80 -1.97 -33.88
N ALA A 32 -44.38 -1.57 -35.01
CA ALA A 32 -43.68 -0.77 -36.01
C ALA A 32 -43.36 0.60 -35.40
N SER A 33 -42.08 0.91 -35.11
CA SER A 33 -41.71 2.32 -34.84
C SER A 33 -40.25 2.73 -35.00
N ASN A 34 -39.25 1.84 -35.10
CA ASN A 34 -37.85 2.32 -34.92
C ASN A 34 -36.91 2.25 -36.14
N TYR A 35 -37.28 1.58 -37.23
CA TYR A 35 -36.43 1.56 -38.44
C TYR A 35 -36.94 2.59 -39.42
N SER A 36 -36.36 3.78 -39.41
CA SER A 36 -36.65 4.75 -40.46
C SER A 36 -35.94 4.35 -41.76
N LEU A 37 -36.42 4.87 -42.89
CA LEU A 37 -35.77 4.66 -44.18
C LEU A 37 -34.33 5.19 -44.15
N GLU A 38 -34.09 6.29 -43.44
CA GLU A 38 -32.77 6.89 -43.24
C GLU A 38 -31.83 5.96 -42.48
N VAL A 39 -32.31 5.25 -41.46
CA VAL A 39 -31.50 4.24 -40.74
C VAL A 39 -31.10 3.12 -41.70
N CYS A 40 -32.04 2.60 -42.50
CA CYS A 40 -31.76 1.54 -43.48
C CYS A 40 -30.74 2.02 -44.53
N LEU A 41 -30.87 3.26 -45.01
CA LEU A 41 -29.94 3.85 -45.95
C LEU A 41 -28.54 4.00 -45.34
N ALA A 42 -28.45 4.65 -44.17
CA ALA A 42 -27.18 4.86 -43.46
C ALA A 42 -26.46 3.53 -43.18
N SER A 43 -27.20 2.49 -42.83
CA SER A 43 -26.63 1.16 -42.59
C SER A 43 -25.97 0.56 -43.83
N LEU A 44 -26.63 0.67 -44.99
CA LEU A 44 -26.11 0.17 -46.26
C LEU A 44 -24.88 0.98 -46.71
N SER A 45 -24.82 2.27 -46.34
CA SER A 45 -23.63 3.12 -46.56
C SER A 45 -22.46 2.73 -45.65
N ILE A 46 -22.73 2.44 -44.37
CA ILE A 46 -21.69 2.12 -43.37
C ILE A 46 -21.06 0.75 -43.66
N GLU A 47 -21.85 -0.23 -44.10
CA GLU A 47 -21.38 -1.60 -44.37
C GLU A 47 -21.74 -2.05 -45.80
N PRO A 48 -20.95 -1.66 -46.83
CA PRO A 48 -21.25 -1.97 -48.24
C PRO A 48 -21.39 -3.47 -48.54
N GLN A 49 -20.75 -4.34 -47.76
CA GLN A 49 -20.87 -5.80 -47.89
C GLN A 49 -22.29 -6.30 -47.62
N ILE A 50 -23.04 -5.61 -46.77
CA ILE A 50 -24.44 -5.93 -46.50
C ILE A 50 -25.31 -5.59 -47.70
N LEU A 51 -25.05 -4.47 -48.37
CA LEU A 51 -25.75 -4.10 -49.59
C LEU A 51 -25.55 -5.14 -50.69
N GLU A 52 -24.32 -5.62 -50.88
CA GLU A 52 -24.04 -6.71 -51.82
C GLU A 52 -24.73 -8.02 -51.42
N THR A 53 -24.72 -8.35 -50.12
CA THR A 53 -25.41 -9.53 -49.59
C THR A 53 -26.93 -9.45 -49.79
N LEU A 54 -27.51 -8.28 -49.56
CA LEU A 54 -28.93 -8.00 -49.76
C LEU A 54 -29.31 -8.09 -51.23
N ARG A 55 -28.51 -7.51 -52.13
CA ARG A 55 -28.69 -7.59 -53.60
C ARG A 55 -28.63 -9.04 -54.09
N ALA A 56 -27.64 -9.81 -53.64
CA ALA A 56 -27.49 -11.21 -54.01
C ALA A 56 -28.69 -12.05 -53.52
N ALA A 57 -29.07 -11.89 -52.25
CA ALA A 57 -30.22 -12.60 -51.68
C ALA A 57 -31.53 -12.19 -52.37
N HIS A 58 -31.69 -10.90 -52.69
CA HIS A 58 -32.85 -10.39 -53.41
C HIS A 58 -32.97 -11.00 -54.81
N GLY A 59 -31.87 -10.98 -55.59
CA GLY A 59 -31.82 -11.55 -56.93
C GLY A 59 -32.10 -13.06 -56.97
N ALA A 60 -31.66 -13.78 -55.94
CA ALA A 60 -31.96 -15.21 -55.77
C ALA A 60 -33.36 -15.48 -55.19
N ARG A 61 -34.11 -14.45 -54.78
CA ARG A 61 -35.33 -14.56 -53.97
C ARG A 61 -35.13 -15.44 -52.71
N ASP A 62 -33.94 -15.38 -52.14
CA ASP A 62 -33.53 -16.14 -50.95
C ASP A 62 -34.03 -15.46 -49.68
N TRP A 63 -35.25 -15.84 -49.27
CA TRP A 63 -35.91 -15.25 -48.12
C TRP A 63 -35.22 -15.58 -46.79
N GLU A 64 -34.56 -16.73 -46.67
CA GLU A 64 -33.88 -17.12 -45.44
C GLU A 64 -32.70 -16.18 -45.17
N ARG A 65 -31.91 -15.91 -46.21
CA ARG A 65 -30.79 -14.96 -46.13
C ARG A 65 -31.26 -13.53 -45.87
N ILE A 66 -32.34 -13.07 -46.50
CA ILE A 66 -32.94 -11.75 -46.20
C ILE A 66 -33.44 -11.70 -44.76
N ASN A 67 -34.08 -12.76 -44.28
CA ASN A 67 -34.53 -12.82 -42.89
C ASN A 67 -33.35 -12.78 -41.91
N GLY A 68 -32.24 -13.45 -42.24
CA GLY A 68 -30.98 -13.36 -41.51
C GLY A 68 -30.46 -11.92 -41.46
N LEU A 69 -30.45 -11.21 -42.59
CA LEU A 69 -30.13 -9.78 -42.62
C LEU A 69 -31.09 -8.97 -41.74
N CYS A 70 -32.40 -9.16 -41.85
CA CYS A 70 -33.37 -8.46 -41.00
C CYS A 70 -33.17 -8.74 -39.51
N VAL A 71 -32.68 -9.92 -39.12
CA VAL A 71 -32.27 -10.19 -37.73
C VAL A 71 -31.00 -9.41 -37.39
N TYR A 72 -29.99 -9.43 -38.25
CA TYR A 72 -28.76 -8.66 -38.08
C TYR A 72 -29.02 -7.16 -37.90
N PHE A 73 -29.86 -6.57 -38.75
CA PHE A 73 -30.27 -5.17 -38.68
C PHE A 73 -31.03 -4.86 -37.41
N ARG A 74 -31.90 -5.78 -36.97
CA ARG A 74 -32.67 -5.58 -35.74
C ARG A 74 -31.80 -5.63 -34.51
N ARG A 75 -30.81 -6.53 -34.51
CA ARG A 75 -29.78 -6.56 -33.50
C ARG A 75 -29.02 -5.23 -33.57
N ASN A 76 -28.36 -4.90 -34.68
CA ASN A 76 -27.45 -3.77 -34.80
C ASN A 76 -28.10 -2.39 -35.01
N ALA A 77 -29.38 -2.22 -34.70
CA ALA A 77 -30.15 -1.02 -34.98
C ALA A 77 -29.50 0.25 -34.42
N TRP A 78 -29.01 0.17 -33.18
CA TRP A 78 -28.36 1.29 -32.50
C TRP A 78 -27.08 1.76 -33.22
N ARG A 79 -26.33 0.88 -33.90
CA ARG A 79 -25.12 1.25 -34.66
C ARG A 79 -25.46 2.15 -35.84
N PHE A 80 -26.67 2.04 -36.36
CA PHE A 80 -27.09 2.74 -37.57
C PHE A 80 -27.83 4.04 -37.29
N ASP A 81 -28.00 4.41 -36.01
CA ASP A 81 -28.43 5.76 -35.66
C ASP A 81 -27.38 6.76 -36.16
N PHE A 82 -27.82 7.74 -36.97
CA PHE A 82 -26.95 8.72 -37.60
C PHE A 82 -26.07 9.49 -36.59
N ARG A 83 -26.51 9.58 -35.32
CA ARG A 83 -25.76 10.22 -34.24
C ARG A 83 -24.50 9.46 -33.85
N PHE A 84 -24.43 8.15 -34.15
CA PHE A 84 -23.22 7.32 -34.02
C PHE A 84 -22.32 7.33 -35.26
N GLY A 85 -22.56 8.19 -36.26
CA GLY A 85 -21.74 8.23 -37.47
C GLY A 85 -20.24 8.42 -37.20
N LYS A 86 -19.88 9.29 -36.22
CA LYS A 86 -18.49 9.47 -35.80
C LYS A 86 -17.93 8.24 -35.07
N PHE A 87 -18.72 7.66 -34.15
CA PHE A 87 -18.35 6.43 -33.44
C PHE A 87 -18.00 5.31 -34.42
N ASN A 88 -18.84 5.06 -35.43
CA ASN A 88 -18.58 4.02 -36.45
C ASN A 88 -17.34 4.31 -37.29
N LYS A 89 -17.07 5.58 -37.58
CA LYS A 89 -15.87 6.00 -38.31
C LYS A 89 -14.61 5.74 -37.47
N ASP A 90 -14.59 6.21 -36.23
CA ASP A 90 -13.42 6.09 -35.34
C ASP A 90 -13.18 4.62 -34.96
N MET A 91 -14.25 3.83 -34.87
CA MET A 91 -14.23 2.39 -34.69
C MET A 91 -13.50 1.65 -35.83
N SER A 92 -13.66 2.07 -37.08
CA SER A 92 -12.93 1.47 -38.21
C SER A 92 -11.41 1.67 -38.15
N CYS A 93 -10.94 2.60 -37.31
CA CYS A 93 -9.53 2.86 -37.09
C CYS A 93 -8.91 1.97 -35.99
N VAL A 94 -9.71 1.16 -35.29
CA VAL A 94 -9.23 0.31 -34.18
C VAL A 94 -8.61 -0.99 -34.73
N LYS A 95 -7.32 -1.19 -34.48
CA LYS A 95 -6.50 -2.30 -35.00
C LYS A 95 -6.43 -3.47 -34.01
N VAL A 96 -7.56 -4.11 -33.70
CA VAL A 96 -7.55 -5.26 -32.77
C VAL A 96 -6.96 -6.54 -33.37
N ALA A 97 -7.06 -6.74 -34.69
CA ALA A 97 -6.71 -8.01 -35.33
C ALA A 97 -5.22 -8.35 -35.18
N ASP A 98 -4.33 -7.37 -35.32
CA ASP A 98 -2.89 -7.59 -35.20
C ASP A 98 -2.49 -7.99 -33.78
N ILE A 99 -3.14 -7.39 -32.77
CA ILE A 99 -2.93 -7.75 -31.37
C ILE A 99 -3.53 -9.14 -31.09
N ALA A 100 -4.78 -9.37 -31.49
CA ALA A 100 -5.46 -10.66 -31.32
C ALA A 100 -4.69 -11.84 -31.93
N ASN A 101 -4.10 -11.65 -33.12
CA ASN A 101 -3.31 -12.66 -33.82
C ASN A 101 -1.84 -12.69 -33.36
N GLY A 102 -1.38 -11.75 -32.53
CA GLY A 102 -0.02 -11.74 -31.98
C GLY A 102 1.03 -11.26 -32.99
N ASN A 103 0.57 -10.63 -34.07
CA ASN A 103 1.41 -9.97 -35.04
C ASN A 103 1.94 -8.62 -34.53
N PHE A 104 1.29 -8.06 -33.51
CA PHE A 104 1.73 -6.82 -32.89
C PHE A 104 3.05 -7.02 -32.13
N LYS A 105 4.12 -6.43 -32.66
CA LYS A 105 5.43 -6.43 -32.01
C LYS A 105 5.46 -5.31 -30.98
N ARG A 106 5.36 -5.71 -29.70
CA ARG A 106 5.49 -4.79 -28.58
C ARG A 106 6.85 -4.11 -28.56
N SER A 107 6.86 -2.80 -28.32
CA SER A 107 8.08 -2.08 -27.98
C SER A 107 8.58 -2.57 -26.62
N MET A 108 9.80 -3.09 -26.60
CA MET A 108 10.48 -3.47 -25.37
C MET A 108 11.38 -2.34 -24.92
N TYR A 109 11.51 -2.18 -23.61
CA TYR A 109 12.44 -1.26 -23.00
C TYR A 109 13.87 -1.62 -23.39
N VAL A 110 14.59 -0.62 -23.86
CA VAL A 110 16.03 -0.66 -24.13
C VAL A 110 16.60 0.61 -23.49
N PRO A 111 17.66 0.51 -22.66
CA PRO A 111 18.34 1.69 -22.13
C PRO A 111 18.76 2.63 -23.27
N GLU A 112 18.58 3.94 -23.10
CA GLU A 112 18.95 4.92 -24.13
C GLU A 112 20.45 4.84 -24.44
N GLU A 113 20.81 4.65 -25.71
CA GLU A 113 22.19 4.71 -26.21
C GLU A 113 22.62 6.19 -26.30
N GLU A 114 22.89 6.86 -25.17
CA GLU A 114 23.31 8.29 -25.19
C GLU A 114 24.77 8.51 -25.68
N GLU A 115 25.53 7.46 -26.00
CA GLU A 115 26.97 7.62 -26.28
C GLU A 115 27.32 7.83 -27.75
N THR A 116 28.07 8.91 -28.01
CA THR A 116 28.80 9.14 -29.26
C THR A 116 29.78 7.99 -29.55
N GLU A 117 30.00 7.65 -30.83
CA GLU A 117 30.86 6.52 -31.26
C GLU A 117 32.26 6.50 -30.63
N GLN A 118 32.78 7.63 -30.14
CA GLN A 118 34.10 7.76 -29.50
C GLN A 118 34.18 7.20 -28.07
N GLU A 119 33.07 7.04 -27.35
CA GLU A 119 33.07 6.49 -25.97
C GLU A 119 32.91 4.95 -25.95
N ARG A 120 32.55 4.35 -27.09
CA ARG A 120 32.28 2.91 -27.23
C ARG A 120 33.53 2.03 -27.22
N GLU A 121 34.72 2.55 -27.51
CA GLU A 121 35.95 1.74 -27.68
C GLU A 121 36.54 1.15 -26.38
N GLY A 122 35.85 1.27 -25.23
CA GLY A 122 36.37 0.81 -23.93
C GLY A 122 35.42 0.01 -23.03
N ARG A 123 34.20 -0.37 -23.45
CA ARG A 123 33.21 -1.00 -22.54
C ARG A 123 32.57 -2.27 -23.11
N ASP A 124 33.26 -3.40 -23.05
CA ASP A 124 32.63 -4.72 -23.30
C ASP A 124 31.52 -5.03 -22.27
N SER A 125 31.66 -4.56 -21.03
CA SER A 125 30.71 -4.86 -19.94
C SER A 125 29.33 -4.20 -20.12
N THR A 126 29.23 -3.04 -20.78
CA THR A 126 27.93 -2.38 -20.99
C THR A 126 27.09 -3.10 -22.03
N VAL A 127 27.73 -3.69 -23.04
CA VAL A 127 27.05 -4.48 -24.09
C VAL A 127 26.38 -5.73 -23.49
N GLU A 128 27.05 -6.41 -22.57
CA GLU A 128 26.49 -7.57 -21.87
C GLU A 128 25.31 -7.19 -20.96
N MET A 129 25.41 -6.06 -20.25
CA MET A 129 24.32 -5.52 -19.43
C MET A 129 23.10 -5.12 -20.26
N ASP A 130 23.30 -4.41 -21.37
CA ASP A 130 22.21 -4.03 -22.27
C ASP A 130 21.57 -5.26 -22.92
N SER A 131 22.36 -6.26 -23.28
CA SER A 131 21.86 -7.55 -23.77
C SER A 131 20.99 -8.25 -22.71
N PHE A 132 21.47 -8.30 -21.46
CA PHE A 132 20.70 -8.84 -20.35
C PHE A 132 19.37 -8.09 -20.14
N ILE A 133 19.39 -6.75 -20.10
CA ILE A 133 18.18 -5.94 -19.91
C ILE A 133 17.19 -6.17 -21.07
N ARG A 134 17.67 -6.23 -22.32
CA ARG A 134 16.85 -6.59 -23.49
C ARG A 134 16.22 -7.98 -23.33
N ASN A 135 16.97 -8.95 -22.78
CA ASN A 135 16.49 -10.31 -22.56
C ASN A 135 15.43 -10.43 -21.44
N LEU A 136 15.30 -9.43 -20.56
CA LEU A 136 14.20 -9.37 -19.60
C LEU A 136 12.84 -9.12 -20.29
N GLN A 137 12.84 -8.64 -21.54
CA GLN A 137 11.63 -8.36 -22.32
C GLN A 137 10.64 -7.46 -21.55
N ILE A 138 11.17 -6.44 -20.86
CA ILE A 138 10.34 -5.50 -20.11
C ILE A 138 9.62 -4.60 -21.11
N PRO A 139 8.28 -4.49 -21.03
CA PRO A 139 7.52 -3.60 -21.89
C PRO A 139 7.90 -2.13 -21.78
N LEU A 140 7.86 -1.44 -22.93
CA LEU A 140 7.90 0.03 -22.97
C LEU A 140 6.51 0.61 -22.71
N GLY A 141 6.46 1.67 -21.91
CA GLY A 141 5.23 2.44 -21.68
C GLY A 141 5.07 3.61 -22.63
N THR A 142 4.13 4.50 -22.32
CA THR A 142 4.04 5.82 -22.98
C THR A 142 5.22 6.73 -22.66
N ARG A 143 5.99 6.39 -21.62
CA ARG A 143 7.26 7.00 -21.26
C ARG A 143 8.37 6.04 -21.65
N GLU A 144 9.13 6.42 -22.66
CA GLU A 144 10.19 5.57 -23.23
C GLU A 144 11.39 5.42 -22.28
N ASP A 145 11.56 6.39 -21.36
CA ASP A 145 12.65 6.44 -20.40
C ASP A 145 12.47 5.50 -19.19
N ILE A 146 11.27 4.98 -18.94
CA ILE A 146 10.94 4.23 -17.72
C ILE A 146 10.64 2.76 -18.00
N PRO A 147 11.44 1.81 -17.46
CA PRO A 147 11.11 0.39 -17.54
C PRO A 147 9.87 0.06 -16.70
N LEU A 148 8.84 -0.52 -17.34
CA LEU A 148 7.60 -0.92 -16.69
C LEU A 148 7.72 -2.28 -15.99
N VAL A 149 8.46 -2.32 -14.88
CA VAL A 149 8.68 -3.53 -14.06
C VAL A 149 7.37 -4.21 -13.64
N ILE A 150 6.28 -3.46 -13.49
CA ILE A 150 4.95 -4.02 -13.19
C ILE A 150 4.43 -4.97 -14.29
N LEU A 151 4.85 -4.79 -15.54
CA LEU A 151 4.44 -5.64 -16.67
C LEU A 151 5.45 -6.77 -16.97
N HIS A 152 6.58 -6.83 -16.26
CA HIS A 152 7.53 -7.93 -16.40
C HIS A 152 6.85 -9.26 -16.06
N LYS A 153 7.00 -10.24 -16.96
CA LYS A 153 6.39 -11.59 -16.88
C LYS A 153 4.90 -11.55 -16.53
N LEU A 154 4.16 -10.64 -17.17
CA LEU A 154 2.71 -10.56 -17.01
C LEU A 154 2.04 -11.92 -17.33
N GLY A 155 1.15 -12.38 -16.47
CA GLY A 155 0.47 -13.67 -16.58
C GLY A 155 1.19 -14.85 -15.92
N SER A 156 2.39 -14.62 -15.36
CA SER A 156 3.20 -15.69 -14.76
C SER A 156 2.69 -16.20 -13.40
N PHE A 157 1.79 -15.47 -12.73
CA PHE A 157 1.34 -15.85 -11.37
C PHE A 157 0.60 -17.19 -11.34
N GLN A 158 0.06 -17.66 -12.48
CA GLN A 158 -0.60 -18.96 -12.57
C GLN A 158 0.34 -20.15 -12.34
N TYR A 159 1.65 -19.94 -12.50
CA TYR A 159 2.68 -20.97 -12.33
C TYR A 159 3.19 -21.06 -10.89
N ASP A 160 2.88 -20.06 -10.06
CA ASP A 160 3.19 -20.06 -8.63
C ASP A 160 1.92 -20.43 -7.85
N PRO A 161 1.88 -21.57 -7.15
CA PRO A 161 0.68 -22.03 -6.45
C PRO A 161 0.13 -21.03 -5.42
N LEU A 162 1.01 -20.31 -4.71
CA LEU A 162 0.60 -19.36 -3.67
C LEU A 162 -0.01 -18.11 -4.30
N LEU A 163 0.63 -17.58 -5.35
CA LEU A 163 0.09 -16.42 -6.07
C LEU A 163 -1.21 -16.76 -6.81
N ARG A 164 -1.33 -17.98 -7.33
CA ARG A 164 -2.57 -18.48 -7.94
C ARG A 164 -3.70 -18.60 -6.93
N GLU A 165 -3.45 -19.19 -5.77
CA GLU A 165 -4.45 -19.31 -4.69
C GLU A 165 -4.96 -17.92 -4.27
N ARG A 166 -4.05 -16.95 -4.13
CA ARG A 166 -4.42 -15.55 -3.87
C ARG A 166 -5.29 -14.96 -4.98
N LEU A 167 -4.95 -15.19 -6.24
CA LEU A 167 -5.75 -14.68 -7.37
C LEU A 167 -7.13 -15.33 -7.43
N ASP A 168 -7.26 -16.64 -7.21
CA ASP A 168 -8.57 -17.30 -7.08
C ASP A 168 -9.34 -16.74 -5.86
N GLY A 169 -8.60 -16.44 -4.80
CA GLY A 169 -9.05 -15.74 -3.61
C GLY A 169 -9.42 -14.28 -3.83
N ILE A 170 -9.11 -13.62 -4.94
CA ILE A 170 -9.54 -12.25 -5.30
C ILE A 170 -10.61 -12.29 -6.40
N PHE A 171 -10.38 -13.08 -7.44
CA PHE A 171 -11.26 -13.30 -8.59
C PHE A 171 -12.21 -14.48 -8.33
N SER A 172 -12.92 -14.46 -7.20
CA SER A 172 -13.84 -15.55 -6.85
C SER A 172 -15.09 -15.52 -7.73
N PRO A 173 -15.52 -16.66 -8.30
CA PRO A 173 -16.79 -16.74 -9.04
C PRO A 173 -18.02 -16.56 -8.12
N GLY A 174 -17.87 -16.77 -6.81
CA GLY A 174 -18.97 -16.69 -5.84
C GLY A 174 -19.29 -15.27 -5.36
N HIS A 175 -18.35 -14.32 -5.49
CA HIS A 175 -18.44 -13.03 -4.83
C HIS A 175 -17.83 -11.89 -5.64
N HIS A 176 -18.42 -10.70 -5.53
CA HIS A 176 -17.73 -9.47 -5.87
C HIS A 176 -16.68 -9.15 -4.79
N THR A 177 -15.58 -8.49 -5.15
CA THR A 177 -14.47 -8.26 -4.22
C THR A 177 -14.08 -6.78 -4.16
N PHE A 178 -14.08 -6.20 -2.97
CA PHE A 178 -13.36 -4.96 -2.67
C PHE A 178 -11.93 -5.32 -2.24
N LEU A 179 -10.95 -4.99 -3.09
CA LEU A 179 -9.53 -5.21 -2.82
C LEU A 179 -8.92 -3.92 -2.23
N VAL A 180 -8.84 -3.83 -0.91
CA VAL A 180 -8.36 -2.62 -0.21
C VAL A 180 -7.05 -2.87 0.48
N ASN A 181 -6.07 -2.04 0.17
CA ASN A 181 -4.80 -1.94 0.89
C ASN A 181 -4.12 -0.66 0.44
N THR A 182 -3.09 -0.22 1.14
CA THR A 182 -2.41 1.05 0.89
C THR A 182 -1.73 1.12 -0.50
N SER A 183 -1.37 2.33 -0.93
CA SER A 183 -0.70 2.56 -2.20
C SER A 183 0.64 1.81 -2.28
N GLY A 184 0.88 1.13 -3.40
CA GLY A 184 2.10 0.36 -3.62
C GLY A 184 2.11 -1.08 -3.08
N SER A 185 1.03 -1.55 -2.47
CA SER A 185 0.92 -2.91 -1.93
C SER A 185 0.79 -4.02 -2.98
N GLY A 186 0.76 -3.72 -4.29
CA GLY A 186 0.66 -4.74 -5.35
C GLY A 186 -0.74 -4.99 -5.94
N LYS A 187 -1.78 -4.29 -5.46
CA LYS A 187 -3.17 -4.40 -5.96
C LYS A 187 -3.27 -4.41 -7.49
N THR A 188 -2.72 -3.39 -8.14
CA THR A 188 -2.75 -3.23 -9.61
C THR A 188 -2.12 -4.42 -10.34
N LYS A 189 -0.98 -4.95 -9.85
CA LYS A 189 -0.35 -6.15 -10.43
C LYS A 189 -1.26 -7.37 -10.27
N LEU A 190 -1.95 -7.52 -9.14
CA LEU A 190 -2.90 -8.62 -8.92
C LEU A 190 -4.12 -8.50 -9.84
N LEU A 191 -4.63 -7.28 -10.09
CA LEU A 191 -5.67 -7.06 -11.09
C LEU A 191 -5.21 -7.50 -12.47
N PHE A 192 -3.99 -7.14 -12.87
CA PHE A 192 -3.41 -7.51 -14.14
C PHE A 192 -3.27 -9.03 -14.27
N GLU A 193 -2.64 -9.68 -13.29
CA GLU A 193 -2.41 -11.12 -13.31
C GLU A 193 -3.73 -11.91 -13.29
N GLY A 194 -4.74 -11.44 -12.55
CA GLY A 194 -6.08 -12.04 -12.56
C GLY A 194 -6.78 -11.92 -13.91
N LEU A 195 -6.63 -10.78 -14.60
CA LEU A 195 -7.15 -10.57 -15.96
C LEU A 195 -6.35 -11.28 -17.06
N CYS A 196 -5.11 -11.72 -16.79
CA CYS A 196 -4.43 -12.68 -17.65
C CYS A 196 -5.02 -14.09 -17.52
N GLN A 197 -5.55 -14.44 -16.33
CA GLN A 197 -6.15 -15.75 -16.07
C GLN A 197 -7.65 -15.80 -16.39
N ARG A 198 -8.34 -14.67 -16.38
CA ARG A 198 -9.80 -14.57 -16.56
C ARG A 198 -10.12 -13.51 -17.60
N TRP A 199 -11.12 -13.76 -18.46
CA TRP A 199 -11.61 -12.73 -19.36
C TRP A 199 -12.23 -11.58 -18.57
N GLY A 200 -11.95 -10.34 -18.98
CA GLY A 200 -12.49 -9.19 -18.29
C GLY A 200 -11.98 -7.85 -18.78
N PHE A 201 -12.43 -6.80 -18.11
CA PHE A 201 -12.14 -5.41 -18.41
C PHE A 201 -11.32 -4.77 -17.31
N TYR A 202 -10.27 -4.08 -17.69
CA TYR A 202 -9.50 -3.22 -16.80
C TYR A 202 -9.92 -1.76 -16.98
N PHE A 203 -10.37 -1.17 -15.88
CA PHE A 203 -10.81 0.21 -15.76
C PHE A 203 -10.01 0.89 -14.66
N THR A 204 -9.64 2.15 -14.85
CA THR A 204 -8.99 2.92 -13.80
C THR A 204 -9.56 4.33 -13.71
N PHE A 205 -9.77 4.81 -12.49
CA PHE A 205 -10.20 6.18 -12.23
C PHE A 205 -9.03 7.17 -12.11
N ALA A 206 -7.80 6.68 -12.03
CA ALA A 206 -6.61 7.52 -12.05
C ALA A 206 -5.43 6.78 -12.69
N ARG A 207 -4.62 7.53 -13.44
CA ARG A 207 -3.35 7.05 -13.96
C ARG A 207 -2.23 7.56 -13.06
N ASP A 208 -1.37 6.66 -12.62
CA ASP A 208 -0.15 7.02 -11.90
C ASP A 208 0.94 7.49 -12.90
N GLY A 209 2.18 7.65 -12.41
CA GLY A 209 3.32 8.06 -13.23
C GLY A 209 3.65 7.11 -14.39
N SER A 210 3.22 5.84 -14.32
CA SER A 210 3.41 4.86 -15.40
C SER A 210 2.46 5.09 -16.57
N ARG A 211 1.37 5.83 -16.35
CA ARG A 211 0.30 6.06 -17.33
C ARG A 211 -0.17 4.74 -17.94
N LEU A 212 -0.45 3.73 -17.14
CA LEU A 212 -1.07 2.49 -17.63
C LEU A 212 -2.59 2.58 -17.62
N GLY A 213 -3.20 1.96 -18.63
CA GLY A 213 -4.64 1.91 -18.81
C GLY A 213 -5.24 3.12 -19.54
N PRO A 214 -6.52 3.03 -19.92
CA PRO A 214 -7.19 4.07 -20.69
C PRO A 214 -7.60 5.26 -19.82
N HIS A 215 -7.83 6.41 -20.47
CA HIS A 215 -8.18 7.65 -19.76
C HIS A 215 -9.69 7.87 -19.62
N ASP A 216 -10.51 6.98 -20.17
CA ASP A 216 -11.98 7.08 -20.25
C ASP A 216 -12.65 7.44 -18.91
N LEU A 217 -12.51 6.63 -17.87
CA LEU A 217 -13.19 6.83 -16.57
C LEU A 217 -12.65 8.03 -15.81
N ALA A 218 -11.32 8.20 -15.77
CA ALA A 218 -10.68 9.35 -15.14
C ALA A 218 -11.16 10.67 -15.78
N HIS A 219 -11.27 10.68 -17.12
CA HIS A 219 -11.78 11.82 -17.88
C HIS A 219 -13.27 12.07 -17.61
N ILE A 220 -14.11 11.02 -17.53
CA ILE A 220 -15.53 11.17 -17.16
C ILE A 220 -15.65 11.76 -15.76
N ALA A 221 -15.00 11.17 -14.75
CA ALA A 221 -15.06 11.62 -13.36
C ALA A 221 -14.62 13.09 -13.22
N GLY A 222 -13.49 13.46 -13.86
CA GLY A 222 -12.98 14.82 -13.83
C GLY A 222 -13.84 15.85 -14.57
N THR A 223 -14.69 15.43 -15.52
CA THR A 223 -15.43 16.36 -16.39
C THR A 223 -16.96 16.29 -16.26
N ILE A 224 -17.50 15.38 -15.44
CA ILE A 224 -18.95 15.20 -15.27
C ILE A 224 -19.66 16.50 -14.86
N HIS A 225 -19.00 17.33 -14.05
CA HIS A 225 -19.51 18.62 -13.61
C HIS A 225 -19.38 19.76 -14.65
N MET A 226 -18.40 19.69 -15.56
CA MET A 226 -18.12 20.79 -16.52
C MET A 226 -18.98 20.71 -17.78
N ASN A 227 -19.29 19.50 -18.23
CA ASN A 227 -19.79 19.26 -19.58
C ASN A 227 -21.32 19.09 -19.67
N LEU A 228 -22.03 18.97 -18.53
CA LEU A 228 -23.48 18.65 -18.50
C LEU A 228 -24.33 19.85 -18.01
N ARG A 229 -23.97 21.04 -18.51
CA ARG A 229 -24.17 22.43 -18.03
C ARG A 229 -25.53 22.90 -17.47
N LEU A 230 -26.58 22.08 -17.34
CA LEU A 230 -27.87 22.56 -16.82
C LEU A 230 -28.49 21.73 -15.69
N THR A 231 -28.16 20.44 -15.56
CA THR A 231 -28.90 19.56 -14.63
C THR A 231 -28.04 18.81 -13.61
N TRP A 232 -26.71 18.89 -13.70
CA TRP A 232 -25.81 18.31 -12.70
C TRP A 232 -25.79 19.18 -11.44
N THR A 233 -25.92 18.55 -10.26
CA THR A 233 -25.61 19.21 -8.99
C THR A 233 -24.58 18.42 -8.19
N GLN A 234 -23.53 19.10 -7.72
CA GLN A 234 -22.54 18.51 -6.81
C GLN A 234 -23.10 18.33 -5.39
N TYR A 235 -24.10 19.13 -5.01
CA TYR A 235 -24.68 19.15 -3.68
C TYR A 235 -26.20 19.07 -3.83
N LEU A 236 -26.78 17.94 -3.45
CA LEU A 236 -28.23 17.81 -3.39
C LEU A 236 -28.78 18.78 -2.33
N PRO A 237 -29.93 19.42 -2.60
CA PRO A 237 -30.64 20.15 -1.56
C PRO A 237 -31.12 19.17 -0.47
N PRO A 238 -31.62 19.65 0.69
CA PRO A 238 -32.22 18.77 1.69
C PRO A 238 -33.38 17.95 1.09
N PRO A 239 -33.66 16.72 1.58
CA PRO A 239 -34.75 15.90 1.05
C PRO A 239 -36.15 16.53 1.12
N SER A 240 -36.34 17.57 1.93
CA SER A 240 -37.56 18.37 2.00
C SER A 240 -37.75 19.33 0.84
N ASP A 241 -36.71 19.59 0.05
CA ASP A 241 -36.76 20.49 -1.11
C ASP A 241 -37.51 19.84 -2.28
N PRO A 242 -38.49 20.53 -2.91
CA PRO A 242 -39.22 20.01 -4.05
C PRO A 242 -38.36 19.57 -5.25
N GLN A 243 -37.13 20.10 -5.39
CA GLN A 243 -36.20 19.77 -6.48
C GLN A 243 -35.30 18.56 -6.16
N TYR A 244 -35.29 18.07 -4.92
CA TYR A 244 -34.38 17.01 -4.50
C TYR A 244 -34.47 15.76 -5.39
N ALA A 245 -35.69 15.26 -5.61
CA ALA A 245 -35.91 14.03 -6.37
C ALA A 245 -35.52 14.18 -7.85
N SER A 246 -35.82 15.33 -8.47
CA SER A 246 -35.49 15.57 -9.87
C SER A 246 -33.99 15.74 -10.08
N LEU A 247 -33.29 16.43 -9.17
CA LEU A 247 -31.84 16.59 -9.22
C LEU A 247 -31.09 15.28 -8.95
N LEU A 248 -31.54 14.49 -7.97
CA LEU A 248 -30.99 13.15 -7.71
C LEU A 248 -31.16 12.25 -8.94
N GLN A 249 -32.35 12.24 -9.54
CA GLN A 249 -32.61 11.45 -10.74
C GLN A 249 -31.77 11.94 -11.93
N ALA A 250 -31.60 13.25 -12.09
CA ALA A 250 -30.74 13.82 -13.13
C ALA A 250 -29.28 13.38 -12.96
N ASN A 251 -28.73 13.49 -11.76
CA ASN A 251 -27.38 13.02 -11.45
C ASN A 251 -27.21 11.52 -11.72
N LEU A 252 -28.17 10.69 -11.29
CA LEU A 252 -28.16 9.25 -11.55
C LEU A 252 -28.21 8.94 -13.05
N GLN A 253 -29.06 9.63 -13.81
CA GLN A 253 -29.15 9.46 -15.27
C GLN A 253 -27.85 9.87 -15.97
N MET A 254 -27.17 10.93 -15.50
CA MET A 254 -25.90 11.36 -16.05
C MET A 254 -24.79 10.32 -15.84
N VAL A 255 -24.65 9.82 -14.60
CA VAL A 255 -23.71 8.72 -14.31
C VAL A 255 -24.04 7.51 -15.15
N HIS A 256 -25.33 7.17 -15.20
CA HIS A 256 -25.82 6.06 -16.00
C HIS A 256 -25.40 6.18 -17.47
N ASN A 257 -25.65 7.32 -18.12
CA ASN A 257 -25.32 7.49 -19.53
C ASN A 257 -23.79 7.57 -19.76
N ALA A 258 -23.08 8.38 -18.96
CA ALA A 258 -21.65 8.63 -19.17
C ALA A 258 -20.79 7.37 -18.98
N PHE A 259 -20.99 6.65 -17.88
CA PHE A 259 -20.27 5.41 -17.60
C PHE A 259 -20.82 4.22 -18.41
N GLY A 260 -22.05 4.32 -18.92
CA GLY A 260 -22.59 3.39 -19.93
C GLY A 260 -21.85 3.48 -21.25
N GLY A 261 -21.59 4.70 -21.74
CA GLY A 261 -20.82 4.88 -22.97
C GLY A 261 -19.39 4.33 -22.88
N ALA A 262 -18.73 4.47 -21.73
CA ALA A 262 -17.41 3.86 -21.50
C ALA A 262 -17.46 2.32 -21.55
N LEU A 263 -18.47 1.72 -20.88
CA LEU A 263 -18.68 0.28 -20.90
C LEU A 263 -19.00 -0.22 -22.32
N LEU A 264 -19.87 0.48 -23.04
CA LEU A 264 -20.22 0.14 -24.43
C LEU A 264 -18.99 0.18 -25.34
N ALA A 265 -18.15 1.21 -25.25
CA ALA A 265 -16.91 1.31 -26.01
C ALA A 265 -15.99 0.10 -25.76
N ARG A 266 -15.87 -0.34 -24.50
CA ARG A 266 -15.06 -1.53 -24.12
C ARG A 266 -15.62 -2.83 -24.66
N LEU A 267 -16.93 -3.04 -24.49
CA LEU A 267 -17.62 -4.22 -25.01
C LEU A 267 -17.45 -4.33 -26.52
N PHE A 268 -17.57 -3.19 -27.21
CA PHE A 268 -17.44 -3.16 -28.65
C PHE A 268 -16.04 -3.58 -29.12
N VAL A 269 -14.99 -2.95 -28.59
CA VAL A 269 -13.60 -3.30 -28.96
C VAL A 269 -13.29 -4.75 -28.57
N PHE A 270 -13.82 -5.23 -27.46
CA PHE A 270 -13.65 -6.61 -27.03
C PHE A 270 -14.33 -7.62 -27.94
N LYS A 271 -15.54 -7.31 -28.43
CA LYS A 271 -16.21 -8.13 -29.44
C LYS A 271 -15.33 -8.28 -30.67
N LEU A 272 -14.81 -7.18 -31.23
CA LEU A 272 -13.92 -7.23 -32.39
C LEU A 272 -12.66 -8.07 -32.11
N PHE A 273 -12.11 -7.95 -30.89
CA PHE A 273 -10.97 -8.75 -30.46
C PHE A 273 -11.30 -10.26 -30.43
N LEU A 274 -12.45 -10.63 -29.86
CA LEU A 274 -12.91 -12.03 -29.82
C LEU A 274 -13.18 -12.60 -31.23
N GLU A 275 -13.80 -11.81 -32.11
CA GLU A 275 -14.01 -12.22 -33.51
C GLU A 275 -12.68 -12.53 -34.21
N ALA A 276 -11.66 -11.70 -33.98
CA ALA A 276 -10.32 -11.94 -34.53
C ALA A 276 -9.69 -13.23 -33.96
N CYS A 277 -9.81 -13.49 -32.65
CA CYS A 277 -9.26 -14.68 -31.98
C CYS A 277 -10.01 -15.97 -32.31
N SER A 278 -11.33 -15.89 -32.56
CA SER A 278 -12.22 -17.07 -32.65
C SER A 278 -11.80 -18.11 -33.69
N LYS A 279 -11.03 -17.69 -34.71
CA LYS A 279 -10.51 -18.56 -35.77
C LYS A 279 -9.50 -19.60 -35.26
N GLU A 280 -8.79 -19.31 -34.17
CA GLU A 280 -7.73 -20.16 -33.61
C GLU A 280 -8.15 -20.85 -32.30
N GLY A 281 -9.32 -20.47 -31.77
CA GLY A 281 -9.79 -20.86 -30.44
C GLY A 281 -9.21 -19.97 -29.33
N PHE A 282 -9.92 -19.90 -28.21
CA PHE A 282 -9.50 -19.06 -27.08
C PHE A 282 -8.42 -19.75 -26.24
N CYS A 283 -7.37 -19.01 -25.91
CA CYS A 283 -6.26 -19.50 -25.08
C CYS A 283 -5.83 -18.41 -24.11
N GLN A 284 -4.90 -18.74 -23.22
CA GLN A 284 -4.39 -17.79 -22.24
C GLN A 284 -3.68 -16.58 -22.89
N ASP A 285 -2.91 -16.80 -23.95
CA ASP A 285 -2.20 -15.71 -24.64
C ASP A 285 -3.17 -14.68 -25.22
N HIS A 286 -4.38 -15.11 -25.62
CA HIS A 286 -5.45 -14.18 -26.02
C HIS A 286 -5.90 -13.29 -24.85
N ARG A 287 -6.04 -13.83 -23.63
CA ARG A 287 -6.41 -13.06 -22.42
C ARG A 287 -5.32 -12.06 -22.05
N GLN A 288 -4.06 -12.49 -22.09
CA GLN A 288 -2.93 -11.60 -21.83
C GLN A 288 -2.87 -10.46 -22.86
N ARG A 289 -2.95 -10.77 -24.16
CA ARG A 289 -2.94 -9.76 -25.22
C ARG A 289 -4.13 -8.80 -25.13
N TRP A 290 -5.30 -9.30 -24.74
CA TRP A 290 -6.45 -8.45 -24.46
C TRP A 290 -6.21 -7.48 -23.30
N LEU A 291 -5.64 -7.95 -22.19
CA LEU A 291 -5.26 -7.06 -21.10
C LEU A 291 -4.22 -6.02 -21.56
N GLU A 292 -3.19 -6.44 -22.28
CA GLU A 292 -2.14 -5.53 -22.76
C GLU A 292 -2.71 -4.43 -23.66
N ALA A 293 -3.64 -4.77 -24.56
CA ALA A 293 -4.37 -3.80 -25.39
C ALA A 293 -5.14 -2.76 -24.56
N GLN A 294 -5.63 -3.14 -23.37
CA GLN A 294 -6.28 -2.22 -22.44
C GLN A 294 -5.25 -1.37 -21.67
N LEU A 295 -4.08 -1.92 -21.33
CA LEU A 295 -3.05 -1.21 -20.58
C LEU A 295 -2.27 -0.19 -21.42
N LEU A 296 -2.12 -0.47 -22.72
CA LEU A 296 -1.41 0.35 -23.71
C LEU A 296 -2.35 0.68 -24.88
N PRO A 297 -3.46 1.42 -24.65
CA PRO A 297 -4.50 1.61 -25.66
C PRO A 297 -4.03 2.36 -26.91
N GLN A 298 -2.91 3.10 -26.84
CA GLN A 298 -2.30 3.74 -28.01
C GLN A 298 -1.84 2.73 -29.08
N ASP A 299 -1.62 1.46 -28.71
CA ASP A 299 -1.22 0.41 -29.64
C ASP A 299 -2.39 -0.06 -30.51
N LEU A 300 -3.63 0.24 -30.11
CA LEU A 300 -4.84 -0.10 -30.84
C LEU A 300 -5.20 0.91 -31.93
N SER A 301 -4.63 2.12 -31.92
CA SER A 301 -4.97 3.15 -32.90
C SER A 301 -3.87 4.21 -33.02
N ASP A 302 -3.53 4.55 -34.26
CA ASP A 302 -2.58 5.63 -34.56
C ASP A 302 -3.10 7.02 -34.09
N GLN A 303 -4.40 7.13 -33.79
CA GLN A 303 -5.05 8.37 -33.36
C GLN A 303 -5.07 8.55 -31.83
N GLY A 304 -4.51 7.61 -31.06
CA GLY A 304 -4.44 7.65 -29.60
C GLY A 304 -5.30 6.59 -28.94
N ASP A 305 -5.81 6.88 -27.73
CA ASP A 305 -6.61 5.93 -26.92
C ASP A 305 -8.03 5.74 -27.51
N PRO A 306 -8.33 4.60 -28.17
CA PRO A 306 -9.63 4.39 -28.80
C PRO A 306 -10.76 4.28 -27.79
N PHE A 307 -10.52 3.84 -26.56
CA PHE A 307 -11.58 3.71 -25.57
C PHE A 307 -12.11 5.09 -25.17
N ASN A 308 -11.20 6.04 -24.93
CA ASN A 308 -11.59 7.42 -24.63
C ASN A 308 -12.23 8.10 -25.85
N MET A 309 -11.72 7.87 -27.07
CA MET A 309 -12.31 8.43 -28.30
C MET A 309 -13.74 7.93 -28.53
N LEU A 310 -13.96 6.61 -28.46
CA LEU A 310 -15.27 5.99 -28.66
C LEU A 310 -16.25 6.41 -27.55
N GLN A 311 -15.81 6.46 -26.29
CA GLN A 311 -16.62 6.95 -25.18
C GLN A 311 -17.09 8.39 -25.40
N LEU A 312 -16.19 9.26 -25.87
CA LEU A 312 -16.51 10.64 -26.22
C LEU A 312 -17.55 10.71 -27.34
N ASP A 313 -17.47 9.83 -28.33
CA ASP A 313 -18.43 9.79 -29.42
C ASP A 313 -19.82 9.34 -28.97
N VAL A 314 -19.91 8.29 -28.13
CA VAL A 314 -21.18 7.88 -27.51
C VAL A 314 -21.79 9.05 -26.73
N ARG A 315 -20.95 9.78 -25.98
CA ARG A 315 -21.39 10.96 -25.22
C ARG A 315 -21.88 12.08 -26.13
N ASN A 316 -21.15 12.38 -27.20
CA ASN A 316 -21.46 13.47 -28.13
C ASN A 316 -22.66 13.16 -29.02
N ALA A 317 -22.99 11.89 -29.20
CA ALA A 317 -24.19 11.45 -29.92
C ALA A 317 -25.49 11.90 -29.23
N GLN A 318 -25.46 12.24 -27.94
CA GLN A 318 -26.63 12.68 -27.16
C GLN A 318 -27.83 11.73 -27.31
N VAL A 319 -27.56 10.43 -27.32
CA VAL A 319 -28.59 9.39 -27.36
C VAL A 319 -29.23 9.21 -25.99
N ASP A 320 -30.47 8.72 -25.98
CA ASP A 320 -31.13 8.36 -24.73
C ASP A 320 -30.42 7.18 -24.04
N GLY A 321 -30.50 7.11 -22.71
CA GLY A 321 -29.88 6.05 -21.93
C GLY A 321 -30.36 4.65 -22.33
N SER A 322 -31.62 4.52 -22.73
CA SER A 322 -32.19 3.23 -23.19
C SER A 322 -31.51 2.70 -24.45
N VAL A 323 -31.06 3.57 -25.36
CA VAL A 323 -30.31 3.16 -26.56
C VAL A 323 -28.94 2.60 -26.18
N ILE A 324 -28.28 3.20 -25.18
CA ILE A 324 -27.02 2.70 -24.63
C ILE A 324 -27.25 1.35 -23.95
N ASP A 325 -28.35 1.19 -23.21
CA ASP A 325 -28.67 -0.06 -22.53
C ASP A 325 -28.96 -1.20 -23.52
N GLU A 326 -29.73 -0.93 -24.58
CA GLU A 326 -30.00 -1.87 -25.68
C GLU A 326 -28.71 -2.27 -26.38
N ALA A 327 -27.83 -1.29 -26.68
CA ALA A 327 -26.54 -1.54 -27.29
C ALA A 327 -25.64 -2.42 -26.40
N ILE A 328 -25.59 -2.15 -25.09
CA ILE A 328 -24.81 -2.96 -24.13
C ILE A 328 -25.36 -4.38 -24.06
N ALA A 329 -26.68 -4.55 -23.92
CA ALA A 329 -27.32 -5.86 -23.84
C ALA A 329 -27.02 -6.70 -25.09
N GLN A 330 -27.19 -6.11 -26.27
CA GLN A 330 -26.91 -6.81 -27.53
C GLN A 330 -25.43 -7.14 -27.70
N MET A 331 -24.51 -6.22 -27.39
CA MET A 331 -23.07 -6.51 -27.46
C MET A 331 -22.69 -7.68 -26.56
N LEU A 332 -23.33 -7.79 -25.39
CA LEU A 332 -23.10 -8.91 -24.47
C LEU A 332 -23.65 -10.23 -25.00
N GLU A 333 -24.84 -10.23 -25.61
CA GLU A 333 -25.37 -11.41 -26.30
C GLU A 333 -24.43 -11.88 -27.42
N GLU A 334 -23.92 -10.95 -28.23
CA GLU A 334 -22.98 -11.27 -29.31
C GLU A 334 -21.64 -11.78 -28.79
N ILE A 335 -21.10 -11.16 -27.73
CA ILE A 335 -19.89 -11.64 -27.04
C ILE A 335 -20.10 -13.06 -26.52
N GLN A 336 -21.26 -13.36 -25.93
CA GLN A 336 -21.59 -14.70 -25.45
C GLN A 336 -21.69 -15.71 -26.59
N GLU A 337 -22.28 -15.32 -27.72
CA GLU A 337 -22.37 -16.15 -28.93
C GLU A 337 -20.98 -16.46 -29.52
N ILE A 338 -20.08 -15.48 -29.57
CA ILE A 338 -18.71 -15.65 -30.09
C ILE A 338 -17.83 -16.46 -29.13
N TRP A 339 -17.93 -16.18 -27.82
CA TRP A 339 -17.09 -16.81 -26.81
C TRP A 339 -17.51 -18.27 -26.53
N ASP A 340 -18.78 -18.62 -26.75
CA ASP A 340 -19.37 -19.89 -26.29
C ASP A 340 -19.06 -20.13 -24.80
N MET A 341 -19.44 -19.14 -23.98
CA MET A 341 -18.99 -19.03 -22.60
C MET A 341 -19.32 -20.32 -21.80
N PRO A 342 -18.30 -21.05 -21.29
CA PRO A 342 -18.55 -22.27 -20.53
C PRO A 342 -19.35 -21.99 -19.26
N SER A 343 -20.21 -22.94 -18.89
CA SER A 343 -21.00 -22.83 -17.65
C SER A 343 -20.07 -22.66 -16.44
N GLY A 344 -20.27 -21.59 -15.68
CA GLY A 344 -19.47 -21.26 -14.50
C GLY A 344 -18.26 -20.36 -14.77
N GLU A 345 -18.00 -19.97 -16.03
CA GLU A 345 -17.10 -18.85 -16.31
C GLU A 345 -17.80 -17.50 -16.14
N PHE A 346 -17.03 -16.49 -15.78
CA PHE A 346 -17.50 -15.14 -15.51
C PHE A 346 -16.63 -14.13 -16.26
N LEU A 347 -17.25 -13.04 -16.68
CA LEU A 347 -16.55 -11.85 -17.17
C LEU A 347 -16.24 -10.94 -15.97
N TYR A 348 -14.98 -10.59 -15.79
CA TYR A 348 -14.57 -9.76 -14.66
C TYR A 348 -14.48 -8.28 -15.05
N ILE A 349 -14.89 -7.39 -14.15
CA ILE A 349 -14.68 -5.95 -14.24
C ILE A 349 -13.77 -5.55 -13.10
N ALA A 350 -12.51 -5.25 -13.44
CA ALA A 350 -11.53 -4.74 -12.49
C ALA A 350 -11.57 -3.21 -12.51
N LEU A 351 -11.99 -2.60 -11.40
CA LEU A 351 -11.99 -1.15 -11.19
C LEU A 351 -10.79 -0.78 -10.30
N ASP A 352 -9.74 -0.19 -10.86
CA ASP A 352 -8.58 0.28 -10.12
C ASP A 352 -8.69 1.76 -9.71
N GLU A 353 -7.92 2.14 -8.70
CA GLU A 353 -7.91 3.48 -8.10
C GLU A 353 -9.30 3.98 -7.66
N ALA A 354 -10.15 3.06 -7.18
CA ALA A 354 -11.51 3.36 -6.73
C ALA A 354 -11.57 4.32 -5.52
N ASN A 355 -10.44 4.58 -4.87
CA ASN A 355 -10.27 5.65 -3.87
C ASN A 355 -10.52 7.06 -4.40
N VAL A 356 -10.38 7.28 -5.71
CA VAL A 356 -10.69 8.58 -6.31
C VAL A 356 -12.20 8.82 -6.32
N PRO A 357 -13.03 8.00 -7.02
CA PRO A 357 -14.48 8.21 -7.05
C PRO A 357 -15.16 7.91 -5.71
N SER A 358 -14.50 7.25 -4.75
CA SER A 358 -15.05 7.07 -3.39
C SER A 358 -15.05 8.35 -2.54
N ARG A 359 -14.26 9.36 -2.94
CA ARG A 359 -14.15 10.66 -2.27
C ARG A 359 -14.79 11.81 -3.07
N GLU A 360 -15.14 11.55 -4.32
CA GLU A 360 -15.75 12.55 -5.19
C GLU A 360 -17.28 12.55 -5.06
N TYR A 361 -17.83 13.76 -5.16
CA TYR A 361 -19.28 13.97 -5.25
C TYR A 361 -20.09 13.31 -4.12
N LEU A 362 -19.55 13.30 -2.89
CA LEU A 362 -20.16 12.67 -1.71
C LEU A 362 -21.62 13.08 -1.44
N ARG A 363 -22.00 14.28 -1.88
CA ARG A 363 -23.31 14.89 -1.65
C ARG A 363 -24.16 15.01 -2.92
N ALA A 364 -23.71 14.42 -4.02
CA ALA A 364 -24.42 14.43 -5.30
C ALA A 364 -25.42 13.28 -5.42
N PHE A 365 -25.32 12.28 -4.54
CA PHE A 365 -26.16 11.10 -4.53
C PHE A 365 -26.62 10.77 -3.12
N ALA A 366 -27.79 10.15 -3.01
CA ALA A 366 -28.32 9.69 -1.75
C ALA A 366 -29.30 8.53 -1.93
N ASP A 367 -29.40 7.67 -0.91
CA ASP A 367 -30.37 6.59 -0.79
C ASP A 367 -30.94 6.55 0.64
N GLU A 368 -31.63 5.48 1.00
CA GLU A 368 -32.19 5.26 2.34
C GLU A 368 -31.15 5.22 3.47
N HIS A 369 -29.87 4.99 3.15
CA HIS A 369 -28.76 5.01 4.11
C HIS A 369 -28.05 6.37 4.19
N GLY A 370 -28.44 7.35 3.37
CA GLY A 370 -27.91 8.71 3.36
C GLY A 370 -27.17 9.06 2.08
N GLU A 371 -26.36 10.12 2.14
CA GLU A 371 -25.52 10.58 1.03
C GLU A 371 -24.39 9.56 0.74
N TYR A 372 -24.00 9.38 -0.53
CA TYR A 372 -22.98 8.40 -0.93
C TYR A 372 -22.13 8.86 -2.14
N PRO A 373 -20.93 8.29 -2.36
CA PRO A 373 -19.97 8.76 -3.37
C PRO A 373 -20.31 8.33 -4.81
N LEU A 374 -19.65 8.96 -5.78
CA LEU A 374 -19.72 8.59 -7.19
C LEU A 374 -19.45 7.10 -7.44
N LEU A 375 -18.49 6.51 -6.73
CA LEU A 375 -18.15 5.08 -6.88
C LEU A 375 -19.37 4.16 -6.75
N LYS A 376 -20.21 4.38 -5.72
CA LYS A 376 -21.41 3.57 -5.48
C LYS A 376 -22.43 3.76 -6.60
N ALA A 377 -22.58 4.98 -7.12
CA ALA A 377 -23.46 5.27 -8.26
C ALA A 377 -23.02 4.53 -9.53
N VAL A 378 -21.70 4.49 -9.82
CA VAL A 378 -21.14 3.77 -10.97
C VAL A 378 -21.38 2.26 -10.86
N ILE A 379 -21.03 1.66 -9.71
CA ILE A 379 -21.21 0.21 -9.49
C ILE A 379 -22.68 -0.18 -9.65
N ARG A 380 -23.60 0.56 -9.02
CA ARG A 380 -25.05 0.35 -9.18
C ARG A 380 -25.51 0.46 -10.62
N SER A 381 -25.04 1.48 -11.35
CA SER A 381 -25.39 1.67 -12.75
C SER A 381 -24.98 0.47 -13.60
N TRP A 382 -23.78 -0.07 -13.38
CA TRP A 382 -23.30 -1.21 -14.14
C TRP A 382 -23.94 -2.51 -13.70
N GLN A 383 -24.14 -2.75 -12.41
CA GLN A 383 -24.89 -3.92 -11.91
C GLN A 383 -26.31 -3.99 -12.49
N ARG A 384 -27.02 -2.86 -12.62
CA ARG A 384 -28.35 -2.85 -13.25
C ARG A 384 -28.32 -3.30 -14.71
N ARG A 385 -27.30 -2.88 -15.47
CA ARG A 385 -27.13 -3.26 -16.89
C ARG A 385 -26.66 -4.69 -17.06
N LEU A 386 -25.80 -5.16 -16.16
CA LEU A 386 -25.08 -6.42 -16.29
C LEU A 386 -25.67 -7.54 -15.43
N GLY A 387 -26.66 -7.26 -14.57
CA GLY A 387 -27.08 -8.16 -13.50
C GLY A 387 -27.72 -9.48 -13.95
N HIS A 388 -28.12 -9.59 -15.22
CA HIS A 388 -28.61 -10.82 -15.82
C HIS A 388 -27.49 -11.73 -16.37
N LEU A 389 -26.24 -11.27 -16.30
CA LEU A 389 -25.08 -11.91 -16.91
C LEU A 389 -24.10 -12.40 -15.84
N PRO A 390 -23.25 -13.40 -16.17
CA PRO A 390 -22.21 -13.88 -15.27
C PRO A 390 -21.05 -12.87 -15.19
N VAL A 391 -21.29 -11.70 -14.60
CA VAL A 391 -20.28 -10.66 -14.38
C VAL A 391 -19.87 -10.61 -12.91
N ARG A 392 -18.56 -10.41 -12.68
CA ARG A 392 -17.99 -10.19 -11.34
C ARG A 392 -17.18 -8.91 -11.30
N PHE A 393 -17.13 -8.30 -10.12
CA PHE A 393 -16.44 -7.02 -9.90
C PHE A 393 -15.26 -7.27 -8.97
N VAL A 394 -14.12 -6.70 -9.31
CA VAL A 394 -12.97 -6.57 -8.42
C VAL A 394 -12.64 -5.09 -8.34
N VAL A 395 -13.00 -4.45 -7.23
CA VAL A 395 -12.88 -3.01 -7.03
C VAL A 395 -11.72 -2.74 -6.10
N ALA A 396 -10.61 -2.27 -6.65
CA ALA A 396 -9.39 -1.99 -5.92
C ALA A 396 -9.24 -0.51 -5.62
N GLY A 397 -8.75 -0.20 -4.42
CA GLY A 397 -8.43 1.17 -4.03
C GLY A 397 -7.70 1.21 -2.71
N THR A 398 -7.07 2.35 -2.41
CA THR A 398 -6.48 2.57 -1.08
C THR A 398 -7.54 2.75 0.00
N VAL A 399 -8.67 3.37 -0.38
CA VAL A 399 -9.73 3.84 0.52
C VAL A 399 -11.08 3.65 -0.14
N ILE A 400 -11.80 2.64 0.32
CA ILE A 400 -13.18 2.41 -0.04
C ILE A 400 -13.96 2.35 1.28
N PRO A 401 -14.71 3.40 1.64
CA PRO A 401 -15.38 3.45 2.93
C PRO A 401 -16.49 2.38 3.01
N GLN A 402 -16.38 1.48 3.99
CA GLN A 402 -17.29 0.35 4.19
C GLN A 402 -18.72 0.79 4.49
N GLU A 403 -18.88 1.96 5.11
CA GLU A 403 -20.17 2.55 5.46
C GLU A 403 -21.08 2.80 4.26
N TYR A 404 -20.52 2.97 3.06
CA TYR A 404 -21.32 3.13 1.84
C TYR A 404 -21.80 1.81 1.25
N PHE A 405 -21.24 0.67 1.68
CA PHE A 405 -21.50 -0.67 1.16
C PHE A 405 -21.85 -1.66 2.29
N PRO A 406 -22.93 -1.42 3.06
CA PRO A 406 -23.27 -2.26 4.21
C PRO A 406 -23.81 -3.63 3.78
N SER A 407 -23.16 -4.72 4.21
CA SER A 407 -23.60 -6.12 3.97
C SER A 407 -24.91 -6.52 4.67
N ALA A 408 -25.65 -5.58 5.24
CA ALA A 408 -26.96 -5.82 5.87
C ALA A 408 -28.12 -5.29 5.02
N SER A 409 -27.84 -4.67 3.88
CA SER A 409 -28.87 -4.10 3.01
C SER A 409 -29.37 -5.06 1.92
N GLY A 410 -28.87 -6.30 1.84
CA GLY A 410 -29.20 -7.24 0.77
C GLY A 410 -28.46 -6.99 -0.54
N GLU A 411 -28.29 -5.72 -0.91
CA GLU A 411 -27.61 -5.29 -2.16
C GLU A 411 -26.11 -5.64 -2.19
N TRP A 412 -25.45 -5.64 -1.03
CA TRP A 412 -23.99 -5.82 -0.91
C TRP A 412 -23.61 -7.16 -0.25
N ASP A 413 -24.57 -8.08 -0.09
CA ASP A 413 -24.38 -9.33 0.64
C ASP A 413 -23.47 -10.32 -0.11
N ASP A 414 -23.38 -10.20 -1.44
CA ASP A 414 -22.49 -10.99 -2.29
C ASP A 414 -21.09 -10.36 -2.46
N TRP A 415 -20.83 -9.22 -1.81
CA TRP A 415 -19.53 -8.57 -1.78
C TRP A 415 -18.70 -9.03 -0.58
N ARG A 416 -17.41 -9.19 -0.81
CA ARG A 416 -16.41 -9.42 0.26
C ARG A 416 -15.32 -8.36 0.23
N TRP A 417 -14.68 -8.20 1.37
CA TRP A 417 -13.51 -7.35 1.55
C TRP A 417 -12.27 -8.23 1.58
N SER A 418 -11.24 -7.84 0.84
CA SER A 418 -9.95 -8.49 0.85
C SER A 418 -8.82 -7.46 0.88
N SER A 419 -7.78 -7.74 1.65
CA SER A 419 -6.51 -7.01 1.64
C SER A 419 -5.32 -7.91 1.27
N ASP A 420 -5.60 -9.09 0.72
CA ASP A 420 -4.60 -10.11 0.39
C ASP A 420 -3.73 -9.68 -0.82
N THR A 421 -2.75 -8.80 -0.55
CA THR A 421 -1.84 -8.28 -1.56
C THR A 421 -0.40 -8.77 -1.42
N ASP A 422 -0.13 -9.57 -0.38
CA ASP A 422 1.22 -9.89 0.09
C ASP A 422 2.07 -8.68 0.45
N SER A 423 3.26 -8.97 0.94
CA SER A 423 4.32 -8.00 1.23
C SER A 423 5.68 -8.71 1.20
N PHE A 424 6.75 -7.93 1.01
CA PHE A 424 8.11 -8.37 1.22
C PHE A 424 8.46 -8.37 2.71
N ASP A 425 7.80 -9.25 3.46
CA ASP A 425 8.05 -9.45 4.90
C ASP A 425 8.98 -10.65 5.17
N ASN A 426 9.39 -11.34 4.10
CA ASN A 426 10.37 -12.40 4.12
C ASN A 426 11.57 -12.04 3.22
N PRO A 427 12.82 -12.12 3.74
CA PRO A 427 14.01 -11.76 2.98
C PRO A 427 14.23 -12.64 1.76
N GLU A 428 13.93 -13.93 1.85
CA GLU A 428 14.06 -14.86 0.73
C GLU A 428 13.06 -14.55 -0.39
N SER A 429 11.84 -14.15 -0.07
CA SER A 429 10.82 -13.73 -1.04
C SER A 429 11.24 -12.47 -1.78
N GLN A 430 11.71 -11.43 -1.07
CA GLN A 430 12.23 -10.21 -1.72
C GLN A 430 13.46 -10.54 -2.57
N ARG A 431 14.40 -11.34 -2.04
CA ARG A 431 15.59 -11.76 -2.77
C ARG A 431 15.25 -12.55 -4.03
N ARG A 432 14.27 -13.46 -3.99
CA ARG A 432 13.81 -14.22 -5.15
C ARG A 432 13.22 -13.28 -6.21
N TYR A 433 12.46 -12.28 -5.80
CA TYR A 433 11.92 -11.26 -6.71
C TYR A 433 13.03 -10.44 -7.38
N VAL A 434 13.92 -9.83 -6.57
CA VAL A 434 15.04 -8.99 -7.04
C VAL A 434 15.98 -9.78 -7.96
N SER A 435 16.27 -11.04 -7.62
CA SER A 435 17.17 -11.92 -8.38
C SER A 435 16.75 -12.16 -9.83
N GLN A 436 15.50 -11.90 -10.21
CA GLN A 436 15.03 -12.03 -11.59
C GLN A 436 15.50 -10.90 -12.49
N PHE A 437 15.90 -9.78 -11.90
CA PHE A 437 16.33 -8.57 -12.59
C PHE A 437 17.83 -8.35 -12.52
N LEU A 438 18.59 -9.25 -11.88
CA LEU A 438 20.04 -9.11 -11.76
C LEU A 438 20.76 -10.02 -12.78
N PRO A 439 21.72 -9.48 -13.56
CA PRO A 439 22.59 -10.27 -14.41
C PRO A 439 23.30 -11.36 -13.59
N PRO A 440 23.52 -12.58 -14.12
CA PRO A 440 24.14 -13.68 -13.36
C PRO A 440 25.50 -13.32 -12.74
N GLU A 441 26.34 -12.62 -13.49
CA GLU A 441 27.68 -12.20 -13.06
C GLU A 441 27.61 -11.13 -11.98
N PHE A 442 26.81 -10.07 -12.20
CA PHE A 442 26.58 -9.04 -11.19
C PHE A 442 26.00 -9.66 -9.92
N LYS A 443 24.98 -10.52 -10.04
CA LYS A 443 24.36 -11.22 -8.90
C LYS A 443 25.38 -12.03 -8.08
N ALA A 444 26.42 -12.58 -8.70
CA ALA A 444 27.48 -13.31 -8.02
C ALA A 444 28.52 -12.40 -7.34
N SER A 445 28.59 -11.12 -7.74
CA SER A 445 29.51 -10.13 -7.16
C SER A 445 29.20 -9.81 -5.69
N GLU A 446 30.22 -9.35 -4.96
CA GLU A 446 30.07 -8.89 -3.58
C GLU A 446 29.12 -7.69 -3.47
N ASP A 447 29.22 -6.74 -4.41
CA ASP A 447 28.38 -5.54 -4.45
C ASP A 447 26.89 -5.87 -4.57
N ALA A 448 26.52 -6.84 -5.41
CA ALA A 448 25.13 -7.28 -5.50
C ALA A 448 24.65 -7.96 -4.22
N GLN A 449 25.50 -8.70 -3.52
CA GLN A 449 25.15 -9.29 -2.22
C GLN A 449 24.94 -8.20 -1.16
N VAL A 450 25.80 -7.16 -1.14
CA VAL A 450 25.64 -5.99 -0.27
C VAL A 450 24.35 -5.24 -0.62
N LEU A 451 24.10 -4.99 -1.91
CA LEU A 451 22.90 -4.32 -2.41
C LEU A 451 21.64 -5.05 -1.99
N MET A 452 21.55 -6.37 -2.22
CA MET A 452 20.38 -7.17 -1.83
C MET A 452 20.13 -7.14 -0.32
N ARG A 453 21.19 -7.17 0.51
CA ARG A 453 21.05 -7.02 1.97
C ARG A 453 20.51 -5.63 2.34
N ARG A 454 21.02 -4.56 1.72
CA ARG A 454 20.54 -3.20 1.97
C ARG A 454 19.11 -2.98 1.46
N MET A 455 18.75 -3.58 0.32
CA MET A 455 17.37 -3.55 -0.18
C MET A 455 16.41 -4.23 0.80
N TRP A 456 16.82 -5.31 1.47
CA TRP A 456 16.01 -5.91 2.54
C TRP A 456 15.90 -4.99 3.76
N SER A 457 17.02 -4.42 4.21
CA SER A 457 17.06 -3.50 5.35
C SER A 457 16.18 -2.27 5.14
N TRP A 458 16.10 -1.73 3.93
CA TRP A 458 15.42 -0.47 3.65
C TRP A 458 14.07 -0.63 2.93
N LEU A 459 13.96 -1.53 1.96
CA LEU A 459 12.82 -1.59 1.01
C LEU A 459 11.84 -2.73 1.27
N ARG A 460 11.91 -3.40 2.43
CA ARG A 460 10.94 -4.42 2.85
C ARG A 460 9.55 -3.82 3.13
N GLY A 461 8.52 -4.66 3.13
CA GLY A 461 7.11 -4.25 3.21
C GLY A 461 6.46 -4.22 1.83
N ARG A 462 5.86 -3.10 1.44
CA ARG A 462 5.13 -2.99 0.16
C ARG A 462 6.02 -3.22 -1.07
N HIS A 463 5.47 -3.92 -2.06
CA HIS A 463 6.18 -4.26 -3.31
C HIS A 463 6.73 -3.06 -4.06
N ARG A 464 6.01 -1.91 -4.04
CA ARG A 464 6.40 -0.72 -4.80
C ARG A 464 7.79 -0.20 -4.45
N TYR A 465 8.23 -0.25 -3.18
CA TYR A 465 9.56 0.27 -2.83
C TYR A 465 10.67 -0.48 -3.55
N THR A 466 10.58 -1.81 -3.54
CA THR A 466 11.54 -2.67 -4.24
C THR A 466 11.41 -2.53 -5.75
N ALA A 467 10.19 -2.56 -6.30
CA ALA A 467 9.96 -2.47 -7.75
C ALA A 467 10.39 -1.12 -8.33
N SER A 468 10.11 -0.01 -7.65
CA SER A 468 10.54 1.34 -8.06
C SER A 468 12.05 1.47 -8.05
N PHE A 469 12.73 0.91 -7.05
CA PHE A 469 14.19 0.90 -7.06
C PHE A 469 14.77 0.02 -8.17
N LEU A 470 14.14 -1.12 -8.50
CA LEU A 470 14.55 -1.93 -9.65
C LEU A 470 14.38 -1.18 -10.98
N THR A 471 13.33 -0.38 -11.14
CA THR A 471 13.18 0.51 -12.29
C THR A 471 14.37 1.46 -12.42
N LEU A 472 14.84 2.03 -11.30
CA LEU A 472 16.01 2.90 -11.27
C LEU A 472 17.31 2.16 -11.62
N LEU A 473 17.52 0.96 -11.06
CA LEU A 473 18.68 0.12 -11.38
C LEU A 473 18.75 -0.26 -12.86
N LEU A 474 17.63 -0.65 -13.45
CA LEU A 474 17.54 -1.03 -14.86
C LEU A 474 17.84 0.17 -15.77
N ALA A 475 17.31 1.35 -15.42
CA ALA A 475 17.56 2.57 -16.18
C ALA A 475 19.02 3.03 -16.14
N ASN A 476 19.76 2.68 -15.08
CA ASN A 476 21.16 3.07 -14.88
C ASN A 476 22.12 1.89 -15.09
N ARG A 477 21.70 0.82 -15.82
CA ARG A 477 22.54 -0.36 -16.15
C ARG A 477 23.27 -0.99 -14.95
N PHE A 478 22.66 -0.95 -13.77
CA PHE A 478 23.25 -1.41 -12.50
C PHE A 478 24.51 -0.66 -12.04
N GLU A 479 24.89 0.43 -12.70
CA GLU A 479 26.04 1.25 -12.33
C GLU A 479 25.77 1.99 -11.02
N ASN A 480 26.79 2.10 -10.16
CA ASN A 480 26.71 2.81 -8.88
C ASN A 480 25.49 2.39 -8.02
N SER A 481 25.14 1.09 -8.04
CA SER A 481 23.89 0.57 -7.46
C SER A 481 23.67 0.92 -5.98
N LEU A 482 24.74 0.96 -5.18
CA LEU A 482 24.68 1.32 -3.76
C LEU A 482 24.45 2.82 -3.54
N TYR A 483 25.05 3.67 -4.38
CA TYR A 483 24.77 5.10 -4.44
C TYR A 483 23.34 5.39 -4.90
N LEU A 484 22.85 4.70 -5.95
CA LEU A 484 21.46 4.79 -6.40
C LEU A 484 20.48 4.49 -5.28
N LEU A 485 20.71 3.42 -4.50
CA LEU A 485 19.85 3.07 -3.37
C LEU A 485 19.84 4.17 -2.31
N ARG A 486 21.02 4.72 -1.99
CA ARG A 486 21.15 5.82 -1.03
C ARG A 486 20.36 7.05 -1.47
N GLN A 487 20.47 7.43 -2.75
CA GLN A 487 19.76 8.59 -3.29
C GLN A 487 18.25 8.34 -3.39
N TYR A 488 17.82 7.13 -3.75
CA TYR A 488 16.42 6.74 -3.74
C TYR A 488 15.80 6.90 -2.34
N ILE A 489 16.47 6.40 -1.29
CA ILE A 489 16.04 6.57 0.11
C ILE A 489 16.03 8.05 0.49
N ALA A 490 17.07 8.81 0.14
CA ALA A 490 17.19 10.24 0.44
C ALA A 490 16.06 11.06 -0.19
N THR A 491 15.72 10.79 -1.44
CA THR A 491 14.64 11.49 -2.12
C THR A 491 13.30 11.19 -1.48
N ILE A 492 12.99 9.92 -1.23
CA ILE A 492 11.66 9.53 -0.76
C ILE A 492 11.43 9.92 0.70
N THR A 493 12.47 9.85 1.54
CA THR A 493 12.33 10.00 3.00
C THR A 493 12.91 11.30 3.55
N LYS A 494 13.65 12.07 2.75
CA LYS A 494 14.46 13.22 3.20
C LYS A 494 15.59 12.88 4.16
N TYR A 495 15.91 11.61 4.30
CA TYR A 495 17.05 11.13 5.08
C TYR A 495 18.06 10.44 4.18
N ALA A 496 19.31 10.91 4.20
CA ALA A 496 20.41 10.26 3.48
C ALA A 496 21.12 9.26 4.41
N PRO A 497 21.01 7.94 4.16
CA PRO A 497 21.72 6.94 4.94
C PRO A 497 23.24 7.16 4.92
N THR A 498 23.87 6.90 6.06
CA THR A 498 25.32 7.00 6.28
C THR A 498 26.02 5.64 6.36
N ASP A 499 25.27 4.55 6.14
CA ASP A 499 25.74 3.16 6.14
C ASP A 499 26.66 2.83 4.96
N HIS A 500 26.69 3.68 3.92
CA HIS A 500 27.58 3.55 2.78
C HIS A 500 27.99 4.93 2.23
N VAL A 501 29.30 5.16 2.11
CA VAL A 501 29.87 6.38 1.50
C VAL A 501 30.63 5.97 0.25
N GLU A 502 30.01 6.22 -0.89
CA GLU A 502 30.63 6.06 -2.20
C GLU A 502 30.97 7.45 -2.75
N HIS A 503 32.19 7.61 -3.27
CA HIS A 503 32.60 8.82 -3.96
C HIS A 503 32.28 8.66 -5.44
N VAL A 504 31.19 9.28 -5.89
CA VAL A 504 30.80 9.33 -7.31
C VAL A 504 31.20 10.68 -7.92
N SER A 505 31.39 10.71 -9.25
CA SER A 505 31.64 11.96 -9.96
C SER A 505 30.39 12.85 -10.00
N GLU A 506 30.56 14.13 -10.34
CA GLU A 506 29.44 15.08 -10.43
C GLU A 506 28.52 14.77 -11.61
N GLU A 507 29.07 14.19 -12.69
CA GLU A 507 28.30 13.75 -13.85
C GLU A 507 27.34 12.63 -13.49
N VAL A 508 27.83 11.58 -12.80
CA VAL A 508 27.01 10.48 -12.28
C VAL A 508 25.91 11.02 -11.37
N ARG A 509 26.25 11.98 -10.51
CA ARG A 509 25.26 12.60 -9.61
C ARG A 509 24.10 13.25 -10.37
N GLN A 510 24.39 13.99 -11.43
CA GLN A 510 23.36 14.67 -12.23
C GLN A 510 22.45 13.69 -12.98
N GLU A 511 23.03 12.60 -13.51
CA GLU A 511 22.27 11.52 -14.16
C GLU A 511 21.33 10.82 -13.18
N VAL A 512 21.84 10.50 -11.99
CA VAL A 512 21.05 9.90 -10.91
C VAL A 512 19.92 10.83 -10.46
N GLU A 513 20.18 12.13 -10.30
CA GLU A 513 19.16 13.12 -9.96
C GLU A 513 18.06 13.20 -11.04
N ARG A 514 18.42 13.08 -12.32
CA ARG A 514 17.46 13.03 -13.44
C ARG A 514 16.54 11.80 -13.34
N SER A 515 17.11 10.61 -13.16
CA SER A 515 16.36 9.36 -13.04
C SER A 515 15.47 9.33 -11.79
N ILE A 516 15.95 9.85 -10.68
CA ILE A 516 15.22 9.87 -9.41
C ILE A 516 14.04 10.84 -9.42
N SER A 517 14.06 11.86 -10.28
CA SER A 517 12.95 12.81 -10.44
C SER A 517 11.61 12.16 -10.84
N TRP A 518 11.64 10.89 -11.28
CA TRP A 518 10.45 10.09 -11.55
C TRP A 518 9.63 9.76 -10.30
N PHE A 519 10.27 9.79 -9.13
CA PHE A 519 9.67 9.40 -7.86
C PHE A 519 9.31 10.64 -7.04
N SER A 520 8.11 10.63 -6.47
CA SER A 520 7.68 11.64 -5.51
C SER A 520 8.09 11.26 -4.10
N GLU A 521 8.38 12.27 -3.30
CA GLU A 521 8.58 12.18 -1.85
C GLU A 521 7.35 11.59 -1.17
N PHE A 522 7.54 10.88 -0.05
CA PHE A 522 6.41 10.50 0.79
C PHE A 522 5.70 11.71 1.33
N GLY A 523 4.37 11.57 1.47
CA GLY A 523 3.55 12.55 2.16
C GLY A 523 3.75 13.96 1.63
N SER A 524 3.77 14.17 0.32
CA SER A 524 3.67 15.51 -0.28
C SER A 524 2.43 16.29 0.21
N LYS A 525 1.47 15.60 0.84
CA LYS A 525 0.30 16.14 1.54
C LYS A 525 0.45 16.29 3.07
N GLY A 526 1.59 15.87 3.64
CA GLY A 526 1.91 15.89 5.08
C GLY A 526 1.18 14.84 5.93
N LEU A 527 1.67 14.61 7.15
CA LEU A 527 1.02 13.84 8.24
C LEU A 527 -0.13 14.64 8.90
N ASP A 528 -0.77 15.54 8.16
CA ASP A 528 -1.58 16.63 8.70
C ASP A 528 -3.08 16.35 8.82
N GLU A 529 -3.55 15.20 8.35
CA GLU A 529 -4.99 14.94 8.24
C GLU A 529 -5.64 14.33 9.50
N GLY A 530 -4.88 13.82 10.49
CA GLY A 530 -5.51 13.28 11.70
C GLY A 530 -4.60 12.99 12.91
N PRO A 531 -5.11 13.17 14.14
CA PRO A 531 -4.37 12.91 15.37
C PRO A 531 -3.95 11.44 15.50
N ILE A 532 -4.77 10.49 15.04
CA ILE A 532 -4.50 9.03 15.09
C ILE A 532 -3.23 8.68 14.32
N SER A 533 -3.07 9.19 13.10
CA SER A 533 -1.92 8.85 12.27
C SER A 533 -0.61 9.38 12.85
N ARG A 534 -0.65 10.58 13.44
CA ARG A 534 0.50 11.17 14.14
C ARG A 534 0.90 10.35 15.37
N ILE A 535 -0.11 9.94 16.13
CA ILE A 535 0.00 9.09 17.31
C ILE A 535 0.67 7.76 16.98
N GLU A 536 0.14 7.04 16.00
CA GLU A 536 0.64 5.71 15.62
C GLU A 536 2.00 5.81 14.94
N MET A 537 2.27 6.88 14.17
CA MET A 537 3.61 7.14 13.64
C MET A 537 4.64 7.38 14.75
N HIS A 538 4.30 8.20 15.75
CA HIS A 538 5.15 8.40 16.91
C HIS A 538 5.38 7.07 17.67
N ARG A 539 4.34 6.25 17.80
CA ARG A 539 4.45 4.90 18.38
C ARG A 539 5.41 4.01 17.60
N ALA A 540 5.30 3.96 16.28
CA ALA A 540 6.18 3.16 15.43
C ALA A 540 7.65 3.59 15.56
N VAL A 541 7.91 4.90 15.52
CA VAL A 541 9.26 5.46 15.71
C VAL A 541 9.84 5.09 17.09
N VAL A 542 9.06 5.31 18.15
CA VAL A 542 9.46 4.96 19.53
C VAL A 542 9.72 3.46 19.69
N THR A 543 8.84 2.63 19.14
CA THR A 543 8.96 1.17 19.23
C THR A 543 10.21 0.69 18.51
N TYR A 544 10.54 1.25 17.35
CA TYR A 544 11.79 0.92 16.68
C TYR A 544 13.01 1.36 17.49
N LEU A 545 13.03 2.59 18.01
CA LEU A 545 14.15 3.12 18.80
C LEU A 545 14.40 2.34 20.10
N ALA A 546 13.33 1.85 20.73
CA ALA A 546 13.37 1.18 22.03
C ALA A 546 13.48 -0.35 21.92
N ALA A 547 12.73 -0.98 21.02
CA ALA A 547 12.60 -2.44 20.92
C ALA A 547 13.13 -3.02 19.60
N SER A 548 13.67 -2.20 18.68
CA SER A 548 14.16 -2.64 17.36
C SER A 548 13.12 -3.41 16.53
N ARG A 549 11.84 -3.08 16.71
CA ARG A 549 10.73 -3.66 15.95
C ARG A 549 9.69 -2.60 15.63
N GLY A 550 8.97 -2.77 14.53
CA GLY A 550 7.85 -1.90 14.20
C GLY A 550 6.57 -2.29 14.92
N CYS A 551 5.46 -1.69 14.50
CA CYS A 551 4.15 -1.89 15.11
C CYS A 551 3.24 -2.75 14.20
N PRO A 552 3.16 -4.08 14.39
CA PRO A 552 2.36 -4.97 13.53
C PRO A 552 0.90 -5.10 13.98
N ASP A 553 0.46 -4.26 14.90
CA ASP A 553 -0.72 -4.47 15.71
C ASP A 553 -1.67 -3.27 15.74
N CYS A 554 -1.52 -2.26 14.87
CA CYS A 554 -2.44 -1.13 14.75
C CYS A 554 -3.89 -1.65 14.57
N GLU A 555 -4.85 -1.04 15.27
CA GLU A 555 -6.22 -1.53 15.34
C GLU A 555 -6.99 -1.20 14.05
N THR A 556 -8.09 -1.93 13.78
CA THR A 556 -8.94 -1.66 12.61
C THR A 556 -9.53 -0.26 12.59
N LYS A 557 -9.76 0.37 13.74
CA LYS A 557 -10.23 1.76 13.80
C LYS A 557 -9.20 2.74 13.21
N ASP A 558 -7.94 2.33 13.07
CA ASP A 558 -6.83 3.12 12.56
C ASP A 558 -6.70 3.02 11.03
N ARG A 559 -7.77 2.67 10.28
CA ARG A 559 -7.74 2.60 8.80
C ARG A 559 -7.25 3.89 8.13
N ALA A 560 -7.31 5.01 8.83
CA ALA A 560 -6.71 6.28 8.41
C ALA A 560 -5.22 6.11 8.06
N LEU A 561 -4.49 5.23 8.75
CA LEU A 561 -3.09 4.91 8.45
C LEU A 561 -2.91 4.32 7.05
N VAL A 562 -3.74 3.35 6.67
CA VAL A 562 -3.70 2.73 5.33
C VAL A 562 -4.15 3.74 4.27
N THR A 563 -5.16 4.52 4.62
CA THR A 563 -5.80 5.55 3.79
C THR A 563 -4.86 6.70 3.42
N GLN A 564 -3.94 7.03 4.32
CA GLN A 564 -2.94 8.10 4.16
C GLN A 564 -1.57 7.56 3.77
N ASP A 565 -1.52 6.30 3.34
CA ASP A 565 -0.33 5.59 2.91
C ASP A 565 0.77 5.38 3.96
N TYR A 566 0.45 5.54 5.25
CA TYR A 566 1.39 5.31 6.35
C TYR A 566 1.55 3.83 6.69
N GLY A 567 0.45 3.14 6.93
CA GLY A 567 0.43 1.71 7.27
C GLY A 567 -0.14 0.85 6.15
N TYR A 568 -0.07 -0.47 6.29
CA TYR A 568 -0.64 -1.44 5.35
C TYR A 568 -1.37 -2.56 6.09
N PHE A 569 -2.35 -3.18 5.44
CA PHE A 569 -2.98 -4.38 5.99
C PHE A 569 -2.06 -5.59 5.82
N VAL A 570 -1.92 -6.38 6.88
CA VAL A 570 -1.07 -7.60 6.90
C VAL A 570 -1.86 -8.90 6.88
N ASP A 571 -3.17 -8.84 7.09
CA ASP A 571 -4.08 -9.98 6.96
C ASP A 571 -4.99 -9.82 5.74
N THR A 572 -5.72 -10.87 5.39
CA THR A 572 -6.60 -10.88 4.22
C THR A 572 -7.96 -10.22 4.49
N GLU A 573 -8.38 -10.05 5.75
CA GLU A 573 -9.71 -9.57 6.15
C GLU A 573 -9.72 -8.08 6.58
N CYS A 574 -8.63 -7.36 6.32
CA CYS A 574 -8.45 -5.95 6.68
C CYS A 574 -8.57 -5.69 8.19
N ARG A 575 -8.12 -6.63 9.03
CA ARG A 575 -8.25 -6.59 10.50
C ARG A 575 -7.03 -6.03 11.23
N ARG A 576 -5.85 -6.10 10.64
CA ARG A 576 -4.57 -5.76 11.26
C ARG A 576 -3.81 -4.84 10.35
N ILE A 577 -3.36 -3.73 10.92
CA ILE A 577 -2.53 -2.75 10.22
C ILE A 577 -1.13 -2.85 10.80
N ALA A 578 -0.13 -2.90 9.93
CA ALA A 578 1.27 -2.76 10.31
C ALA A 578 1.79 -1.37 9.92
N LEU A 579 2.64 -0.85 10.79
CA LEU A 579 3.44 0.35 10.59
C LEU A 579 4.88 0.02 10.98
N ASP A 580 5.52 -0.77 10.14
CA ASP A 580 6.85 -1.32 10.39
C ASP A 580 7.83 -1.18 9.20
N GLU A 581 7.44 -0.49 8.13
CA GLU A 581 8.27 -0.32 6.95
C GLU A 581 9.40 0.70 7.22
N PRO A 582 10.69 0.34 7.03
CA PRO A 582 11.82 1.20 7.36
C PRO A 582 11.76 2.59 6.71
N LEU A 583 11.39 2.68 5.43
CA LEU A 583 11.25 3.98 4.74
C LEU A 583 10.14 4.83 5.36
N MET A 584 9.03 4.23 5.79
CA MET A 584 7.93 4.97 6.39
C MET A 584 8.28 5.47 7.80
N VAL A 585 8.97 4.64 8.59
CA VAL A 585 9.38 5.00 9.95
C VAL A 585 10.46 6.08 9.94
N ILE A 586 11.46 5.98 9.05
CA ILE A 586 12.48 7.04 8.92
C ILE A 586 11.87 8.35 8.43
N TYR A 587 10.93 8.29 7.47
CA TYR A 587 10.16 9.45 7.04
C TYR A 587 9.36 10.07 8.20
N GLY A 588 8.66 9.25 8.98
CA GLY A 588 7.90 9.68 10.16
C GLY A 588 8.77 10.33 11.22
N ALA A 589 9.96 9.80 11.47
CA ALA A 589 10.92 10.39 12.40
C ALA A 589 11.46 11.75 11.88
N GLY A 590 11.75 11.86 10.58
CA GLY A 590 12.11 13.14 9.96
C GLY A 590 10.98 14.17 10.01
N TRP A 591 9.73 13.74 9.85
CA TRP A 591 8.57 14.60 10.00
C TRP A 591 8.39 15.08 11.45
N LEU A 592 8.51 14.18 12.45
CA LEU A 592 8.45 14.53 13.87
C LEU A 592 9.52 15.56 14.24
N LYS A 593 10.73 15.44 13.67
CA LYS A 593 11.83 16.42 13.82
C LYS A 593 11.44 17.82 13.33
N ASN A 594 10.80 17.91 12.17
CA ASN A 594 10.52 19.19 11.50
C ASN A 594 9.21 19.85 11.99
N SER A 595 8.31 19.06 12.55
CA SER A 595 7.06 19.59 13.06
C SER A 595 7.29 20.37 14.36
N SER A 596 6.81 21.62 14.44
CA SER A 596 6.75 22.41 15.69
C SER A 596 5.77 21.81 16.73
N HIS A 597 5.46 20.52 16.61
CA HIS A 597 4.39 19.85 17.30
C HIS A 597 4.69 19.72 18.79
N PRO A 598 3.61 19.69 19.58
CA PRO A 598 3.74 19.95 20.98
C PRO A 598 4.43 18.77 21.65
N ALA A 599 5.32 19.10 22.60
CA ALA A 599 5.54 18.40 23.86
C ALA A 599 4.92 16.99 23.95
N ALA A 600 5.70 15.96 24.28
CA ALA A 600 5.18 14.61 24.50
C ALA A 600 3.93 14.60 25.42
N THR A 601 3.89 15.46 26.44
CA THR A 601 2.72 15.70 27.29
C THR A 601 1.46 16.09 26.53
N THR A 602 1.55 16.95 25.53
CA THR A 602 0.40 17.36 24.71
C THR A 602 -0.05 16.27 23.77
N MET A 603 0.88 15.48 23.22
CA MET A 603 0.49 14.25 22.52
C MET A 603 -0.31 13.36 23.47
N PHE A 604 0.20 13.06 24.68
CA PHE A 604 -0.48 12.23 25.68
C PHE A 604 -1.79 12.83 26.21
N LYS A 605 -1.90 14.15 26.35
CA LYS A 605 -3.18 14.82 26.65
C LYS A 605 -4.16 14.69 25.48
N THR A 606 -3.67 14.70 24.25
CA THR A 606 -4.47 14.46 23.04
C THR A 606 -4.92 12.99 22.97
N PHE A 607 -4.04 12.05 23.32
CA PHE A 607 -4.39 10.64 23.49
C PHE A 607 -5.52 10.46 24.53
N ASP A 608 -5.37 11.05 25.72
CA ASP A 608 -6.37 10.96 26.82
C ASP A 608 -7.71 11.61 26.43
N SER A 609 -7.67 12.75 25.75
CA SER A 609 -8.88 13.52 25.42
C SER A 609 -9.64 13.03 24.19
N GLN A 610 -8.96 12.43 23.21
CA GLN A 610 -9.58 12.06 21.93
C GLN A 610 -9.96 10.59 21.82
N HIS A 611 -9.38 9.70 22.66
CA HIS A 611 -9.60 8.27 22.56
C HIS A 611 -9.79 7.62 23.95
N PRO A 612 -11.04 7.38 24.39
CA PRO A 612 -11.29 6.43 25.48
C PRO A 612 -10.94 4.98 25.09
N THR A 613 -10.54 4.72 23.84
CA THR A 613 -10.06 3.41 23.41
C THR A 613 -8.58 3.25 23.77
N ALA A 614 -8.34 2.53 24.87
CA ALA A 614 -7.09 1.96 25.34
C ALA A 614 -5.82 2.56 24.70
N LEU A 615 -5.31 3.65 25.30
CA LEU A 615 -3.89 3.98 25.24
C LEU A 615 -3.09 2.67 25.33
N ARG A 616 -2.29 2.34 24.30
CA ARG A 616 -1.43 1.15 24.35
C ARG A 616 -0.37 1.40 25.41
N PRO A 617 -0.43 0.75 26.59
CA PRO A 617 0.44 1.11 27.69
C PRO A 617 1.92 0.85 27.35
N SER A 618 2.18 -0.11 26.46
CA SER A 618 3.51 -0.40 25.93
C SER A 618 4.14 0.81 25.24
N HIS A 619 3.38 1.61 24.47
CA HIS A 619 3.92 2.81 23.82
C HIS A 619 4.49 3.81 24.83
N PHE A 620 3.73 4.07 25.89
CA PHE A 620 4.17 4.98 26.95
C PHE A 620 5.43 4.45 27.64
N ALA A 621 5.45 3.18 27.99
CA ALA A 621 6.60 2.56 28.64
C ALA A 621 7.86 2.59 27.78
N LEU A 622 7.73 2.35 26.47
CA LEU A 622 8.83 2.44 25.49
C LEU A 622 9.33 3.89 25.33
N PHE A 623 8.42 4.88 25.31
CA PHE A 623 8.78 6.29 25.27
C PHE A 623 9.54 6.73 26.53
N LEU A 624 9.11 6.25 27.69
CA LEU A 624 9.80 6.51 28.95
C LEU A 624 11.19 5.89 28.97
N ALA A 625 11.35 4.65 28.51
CA ALA A 625 12.65 4.02 28.40
C ALA A 625 13.62 4.86 27.55
N LEU A 626 13.17 5.42 26.42
CA LEU A 626 13.98 6.34 25.61
C LEU A 626 14.32 7.64 26.36
N SER A 627 13.35 8.20 27.06
CA SER A 627 13.52 9.43 27.83
C SER A 627 14.51 9.24 28.99
N PHE A 628 14.47 8.10 29.69
CA PHE A 628 15.43 7.76 30.74
C PHE A 628 16.81 7.42 30.19
N ALA A 629 16.88 6.70 29.08
CA ALA A 629 18.16 6.46 28.40
C ALA A 629 18.86 7.77 28.08
N SER A 630 18.12 8.77 27.60
CA SER A 630 18.67 10.10 27.35
C SER A 630 18.98 10.88 28.63
N ASN A 631 18.09 10.86 29.63
CA ASN A 631 18.28 11.67 30.84
C ASN A 631 19.47 11.14 31.67
N PHE A 632 19.67 9.83 31.69
CA PHE A 632 20.69 9.15 32.48
C PHE A 632 21.86 8.60 31.64
N ASP A 633 22.11 9.17 30.46
CA ASP A 633 23.33 8.92 29.65
C ASP A 633 24.62 9.30 30.41
N GLY A 634 24.49 10.25 31.33
CA GLY A 634 25.47 10.60 32.35
C GLY A 634 24.86 10.57 33.75
N PHE A 635 25.61 11.09 34.73
CA PHE A 635 25.06 11.32 36.06
C PHE A 635 24.11 12.52 36.03
N SER A 636 22.83 12.25 36.31
CA SER A 636 21.76 13.24 36.41
C SER A 636 21.03 13.09 37.72
N ASN A 637 20.45 14.16 38.26
CA ASN A 637 19.77 14.07 39.55
C ASN A 637 18.49 13.25 39.38
N ILE A 638 18.17 12.41 40.36
CA ILE A 638 16.88 11.70 40.38
C ILE A 638 15.71 12.68 40.29
N SER A 639 15.84 13.89 40.86
CA SER A 639 14.84 14.96 40.77
C SER A 639 14.50 15.39 39.34
N ASP A 640 15.41 15.19 38.39
CA ASP A 640 15.25 15.56 36.98
C ASP A 640 14.29 14.61 36.24
N ALA A 641 13.93 13.49 36.86
CA ALA A 641 13.04 12.49 36.31
C ALA A 641 11.89 12.14 37.27
N PHE A 642 12.05 12.37 38.57
CA PHE A 642 11.08 11.98 39.59
C PHE A 642 10.90 13.04 40.69
N LYS A 643 9.69 13.14 41.19
CA LYS A 643 9.37 13.78 42.47
C LYS A 643 9.47 12.70 43.56
N VAL A 644 10.50 12.78 44.41
CA VAL A 644 10.80 11.76 45.43
C VAL A 644 10.16 12.11 46.77
N PHE A 645 9.69 11.10 47.50
CA PHE A 645 9.08 11.17 48.82
C PHE A 645 9.81 10.22 49.78
N GLY A 646 10.03 10.64 51.03
CA GLY A 646 10.74 9.82 52.03
C GLY A 646 12.17 10.21 52.38
N GLY A 647 12.63 11.39 51.99
CA GLY A 647 13.88 11.97 52.52
C GLY A 647 14.61 12.90 51.53
N PRO A 648 15.16 14.04 51.97
CA PRO A 648 15.83 15.02 51.11
C PRO A 648 17.13 14.52 50.48
N VAL A 649 17.69 13.41 50.99
CA VAL A 649 18.92 12.82 50.46
C VAL A 649 18.69 12.26 49.07
N LEU A 650 17.58 11.53 48.84
CA LEU A 650 17.29 10.86 47.57
C LEU A 650 17.12 11.81 46.39
N SER A 651 16.48 12.96 46.59
CA SER A 651 16.28 13.94 45.53
C SER A 651 17.59 14.58 45.06
N ALA A 652 18.59 14.67 45.93
CA ALA A 652 19.92 15.17 45.64
C ALA A 652 20.88 14.09 45.09
N LEU A 653 20.45 12.83 45.00
CA LEU A 653 21.30 11.78 44.46
C LEU A 653 21.37 11.87 42.94
N ALA A 654 22.60 11.81 42.42
CA ALA A 654 22.85 11.63 41.01
C ALA A 654 22.88 10.14 40.65
N ALA A 655 22.13 9.78 39.61
CA ALA A 655 21.99 8.44 39.06
C ALA A 655 22.52 8.40 37.62
N LYS A 656 23.01 7.23 37.20
CA LYS A 656 23.38 6.92 35.81
C LYS A 656 22.82 5.55 35.42
N LEU A 657 22.37 5.38 34.18
CA LEU A 657 21.85 4.11 33.68
C LEU A 657 22.99 3.10 33.49
N VAL A 658 22.80 1.87 33.95
CA VAL A 658 23.79 0.78 33.82
C VAL A 658 23.16 -0.51 33.29
N LEU A 659 23.99 -1.41 32.78
CA LEU A 659 23.69 -2.80 32.46
C LEU A 659 24.51 -3.68 33.38
N PHE A 660 23.96 -4.81 33.81
CA PHE A 660 24.77 -5.81 34.50
C PHE A 660 25.15 -6.90 33.51
N SER A 661 26.40 -7.34 33.59
CA SER A 661 26.89 -8.50 32.85
C SER A 661 27.62 -9.42 33.83
N LYS A 662 27.62 -10.72 33.57
CA LYS A 662 28.39 -11.66 34.40
C LYS A 662 29.86 -11.61 33.98
N ASN A 663 30.74 -11.33 34.92
CA ASN A 663 32.19 -11.39 34.70
C ASN A 663 32.68 -12.86 34.60
N ALA A 664 33.98 -13.08 34.45
CA ALA A 664 34.56 -14.42 34.31
C ALA A 664 34.30 -15.34 35.53
N GLU A 665 34.06 -14.76 36.71
CA GLU A 665 33.70 -15.47 37.95
C GLU A 665 32.19 -15.65 38.13
N GLY A 666 31.38 -15.26 37.14
CA GLY A 666 29.92 -15.32 37.18
C GLY A 666 29.26 -14.25 38.07
N ARG A 667 30.02 -13.26 38.53
CA ARG A 667 29.51 -12.16 39.36
C ARG A 667 28.96 -11.02 38.49
N PRO A 668 27.86 -10.37 38.89
CA PRO A 668 27.34 -9.21 38.17
C PRO A 668 28.31 -8.02 38.27
N GLU A 669 28.70 -7.49 37.12
CA GLU A 669 29.52 -6.30 36.95
C GLU A 669 28.74 -5.24 36.15
N PRO A 670 28.61 -4.01 36.67
CA PRO A 670 27.91 -2.95 35.97
C PRO A 670 28.73 -2.42 34.79
N THR A 671 28.04 -2.11 33.70
CA THR A 671 28.58 -1.39 32.55
C THR A 671 27.71 -0.17 32.31
N ASP A 672 28.34 0.99 32.18
CA ASP A 672 27.64 2.24 31.92
C ASP A 672 26.91 2.19 30.57
N VAL A 673 25.63 2.55 30.57
CA VAL A 673 24.82 2.62 29.35
C VAL A 673 24.89 4.03 28.80
N HIS A 674 25.41 4.15 27.59
CA HIS A 674 25.46 5.42 26.88
C HIS A 674 24.38 5.49 25.80
N PHE A 675 23.49 6.46 25.85
CA PHE A 675 22.45 6.69 24.85
C PHE A 675 23.00 7.53 23.69
N SER A 676 23.33 6.83 22.61
CA SER A 676 23.96 7.35 21.41
C SER A 676 23.46 6.58 20.19
N GLU A 677 23.96 6.97 19.01
CA GLU A 677 23.76 6.18 17.80
C GLU A 677 24.37 4.78 17.87
N HIS A 678 25.28 4.53 18.82
CA HIS A 678 25.98 3.27 19.02
C HIS A 678 25.47 2.42 20.18
N SER A 679 24.46 2.84 20.96
CA SER A 679 23.97 2.01 22.10
C SER A 679 23.43 0.66 21.64
N PRO A 680 23.13 -0.29 22.56
CA PRO A 680 22.50 -1.56 22.21
C PRO A 680 21.30 -1.38 21.27
N LYS A 681 21.10 -2.29 20.31
CA LYS A 681 20.00 -2.19 19.34
C LYS A 681 18.65 -2.08 20.06
N ARG A 682 18.43 -2.99 21.01
CA ARG A 682 17.26 -3.01 21.90
C ARG A 682 17.63 -2.33 23.21
N LEU A 683 16.84 -1.34 23.60
CA LEU A 683 16.86 -0.76 24.94
C LEU A 683 15.93 -1.54 25.86
N VAL A 684 14.84 -2.06 25.31
CA VAL A 684 13.75 -2.65 26.07
C VAL A 684 13.54 -4.10 25.68
N LEU A 685 13.58 -4.98 26.69
CA LEU A 685 13.06 -6.33 26.62
C LEU A 685 11.56 -6.31 26.95
N GLU A 686 10.71 -6.66 25.99
CA GLU A 686 9.28 -6.88 26.25
C GLU A 686 9.07 -8.34 26.66
N ALA A 687 9.13 -8.61 27.97
CA ALA A 687 9.04 -9.94 28.55
C ALA A 687 7.66 -10.56 28.27
N GLY A 688 7.63 -11.67 27.54
CA GLY A 688 6.43 -12.42 27.22
C GLY A 688 5.95 -13.33 28.34
N GLY A 689 6.76 -13.50 29.40
CA GLY A 689 6.47 -14.34 30.55
C GLY A 689 7.49 -14.17 31.67
N ALA A 690 7.28 -14.89 32.77
CA ALA A 690 8.17 -14.90 33.93
C ALA A 690 9.60 -15.35 33.58
N GLU A 691 9.76 -16.27 32.62
CA GLU A 691 11.07 -16.75 32.18
C GLU A 691 11.94 -15.64 31.59
N ASP A 692 11.37 -14.76 30.75
CA ASP A 692 12.09 -13.62 30.17
C ASP A 692 12.52 -12.63 31.27
N MET A 693 11.65 -12.40 32.26
CA MET A 693 12.00 -11.57 33.41
C MET A 693 13.14 -12.19 34.22
N VAL A 694 13.05 -13.48 34.55
CA VAL A 694 14.10 -14.19 35.29
C VAL A 694 15.42 -14.13 34.53
N SER A 695 15.41 -14.37 33.22
CA SER A 695 16.59 -14.25 32.35
C SER A 695 17.21 -12.84 32.39
N TRP A 696 16.36 -11.81 32.40
CA TRP A 696 16.80 -10.41 32.55
C TRP A 696 17.43 -10.13 33.93
N PHE A 697 16.80 -10.59 35.01
CA PHE A 697 17.37 -10.47 36.37
C PHE A 697 18.63 -11.32 36.57
N LYS A 698 18.79 -12.41 35.82
CA LYS A 698 20.02 -13.21 35.75
C LYS A 698 21.13 -12.56 34.90
N HIS A 699 20.85 -11.42 34.28
CA HIS A 699 21.77 -10.69 33.41
C HIS A 699 22.23 -11.52 32.20
N GLU A 700 21.31 -12.34 31.66
CA GLU A 700 21.50 -13.09 30.42
C GLU A 700 21.03 -12.27 29.19
N ARG A 701 20.57 -11.04 29.44
CA ARG A 701 19.96 -10.12 28.50
C ARG A 701 20.67 -8.78 28.60
N ASP A 702 20.91 -8.15 27.46
CA ASP A 702 21.70 -6.91 27.34
C ASP A 702 20.81 -5.64 27.25
N GLU A 703 19.51 -5.78 27.46
CA GLU A 703 18.56 -4.67 27.47
C GLU A 703 18.55 -3.96 28.84
N PRO A 704 18.77 -2.63 28.91
CA PRO A 704 18.76 -1.89 30.17
C PRO A 704 17.38 -1.77 30.83
N PHE A 705 16.32 -2.01 30.06
CA PHE A 705 14.94 -1.93 30.51
C PHE A 705 14.23 -3.26 30.25
N CYS A 706 13.44 -3.73 31.22
CA CYS A 706 12.52 -4.84 31.02
C CYS A 706 11.08 -4.37 31.23
N LEU A 707 10.19 -4.66 30.28
CA LEU A 707 8.75 -4.42 30.34
C LEU A 707 8.04 -5.76 30.48
N PHE A 708 7.24 -5.91 31.54
CA PHE A 708 6.45 -7.11 31.76
C PHE A 708 4.97 -6.78 31.99
N GLN A 709 4.10 -7.59 31.38
CA GLN A 709 2.66 -7.52 31.56
C GLN A 709 2.23 -8.59 32.57
N SER A 710 1.82 -8.15 33.77
CA SER A 710 1.51 -9.05 34.90
C SER A 710 0.26 -9.91 34.71
N SER A 711 -0.68 -9.51 33.86
CA SER A 711 -1.80 -10.37 33.47
C SER A 711 -2.40 -9.96 32.13
N PRO A 712 -2.72 -10.93 31.24
CA PRO A 712 -3.53 -10.64 30.06
C PRO A 712 -4.96 -10.21 30.41
N ALA A 713 -5.47 -10.59 31.59
CA ALA A 713 -6.81 -10.22 32.07
C ALA A 713 -6.89 -8.80 32.66
N ARG A 714 -5.74 -8.21 33.01
CA ARG A 714 -5.62 -6.80 33.45
C ARG A 714 -4.66 -6.08 32.50
N PRO A 715 -5.13 -5.68 31.30
CA PRO A 715 -4.29 -5.11 30.24
C PRO A 715 -3.59 -3.78 30.60
N LEU A 716 -3.88 -3.23 31.78
CA LEU A 716 -3.46 -1.91 32.21
C LEU A 716 -2.19 -1.90 33.07
N HIS A 717 -1.67 -3.06 33.50
CA HIS A 717 -0.52 -3.11 34.39
C HIS A 717 0.75 -3.51 33.64
N TRP A 718 1.67 -2.55 33.57
CA TRP A 718 3.00 -2.73 33.00
C TRP A 718 4.00 -2.37 34.05
N HIS A 719 4.94 -3.27 34.29
CA HIS A 719 6.05 -3.07 35.20
C HIS A 719 7.30 -2.83 34.37
N SER A 720 8.04 -1.80 34.73
CA SER A 720 9.30 -1.49 34.07
C SER A 720 10.43 -1.46 35.09
N ALA A 721 11.42 -2.34 34.90
CA ALA A 721 12.57 -2.53 35.78
C ALA A 721 13.85 -1.98 35.14
N TRP A 722 14.58 -1.13 35.87
CA TRP A 722 15.72 -0.34 35.36
C TRP A 722 16.90 -0.46 36.31
N ASN A 723 18.14 -0.37 35.82
CA ASN A 723 19.34 -0.43 36.67
C ASN A 723 20.04 0.94 36.73
N PHE A 724 20.23 1.48 37.94
CA PHE A 724 20.98 2.74 38.14
C PHE A 724 22.21 2.55 39.01
N ARG A 725 23.24 3.37 38.78
CA ARG A 725 24.37 3.56 39.69
C ARG A 725 24.30 4.93 40.35
N MET A 726 24.51 4.98 41.67
CA MET A 726 24.42 6.20 42.48
C MET A 726 25.80 6.67 42.96
N VAL A 727 26.17 7.94 42.70
CA VAL A 727 27.53 8.49 43.00
C VAL A 727 27.91 8.41 44.48
N ASN A 728 26.95 8.63 45.38
CA ASN A 728 27.23 8.83 46.81
C ASN A 728 27.00 7.60 47.70
N VAL A 729 26.46 6.51 47.14
CA VAL A 729 26.10 5.31 47.93
C VAL A 729 26.74 4.02 47.40
N SER A 730 27.50 4.09 46.29
CA SER A 730 27.96 2.90 45.55
C SER A 730 26.81 1.93 45.27
N GLY A 731 25.59 2.47 45.14
CA GLY A 731 24.32 1.77 45.23
C GLY A 731 23.74 1.42 43.87
N TYR A 732 23.09 0.25 43.74
CA TYR A 732 22.17 0.00 42.62
C TYR A 732 20.72 0.06 43.05
N SER A 733 19.86 0.41 42.08
CA SER A 733 18.44 0.53 42.35
C SER A 733 17.59 0.06 41.18
N TYR A 734 16.52 -0.68 41.50
CA TYR A 734 15.44 -0.93 40.55
C TYR A 734 14.37 0.13 40.65
N MET A 735 13.86 0.57 39.51
CA MET A 735 12.57 1.23 39.47
C MET A 735 11.48 0.21 39.18
N SER A 736 10.28 0.38 39.73
CA SER A 736 9.08 -0.25 39.17
C SER A 736 8.05 0.84 38.91
N LEU A 737 7.66 1.01 37.65
CA LEU A 737 6.57 1.89 37.24
C LEU A 737 5.24 1.13 37.16
N ARG A 738 4.13 1.75 37.57
CA ARG A 738 2.75 1.28 37.28
C ARG A 738 1.99 2.36 36.51
N HIS A 739 1.22 1.98 35.47
CA HIS A 739 0.43 2.87 34.63
C HIS A 739 -1.08 2.59 34.72
N PHE A 740 -1.92 3.58 34.41
CA PHE A 740 -3.39 3.51 34.38
C PHE A 740 -3.96 4.29 33.20
N THR A 741 -5.05 3.79 32.62
CA THR A 741 -5.91 4.54 31.70
C THR A 741 -7.19 4.98 32.40
N CYS A 742 -7.53 6.26 32.28
CA CYS A 742 -8.88 6.85 32.32
C CYS A 742 -9.89 6.47 33.45
N GLU A 743 -9.50 5.88 34.57
CA GLU A 743 -10.39 5.84 35.75
C GLU A 743 -10.26 7.12 36.59
N ASP A 744 -11.35 7.52 37.24
CA ASP A 744 -11.59 8.90 37.72
C ASP A 744 -10.73 9.36 38.92
N SER A 745 -9.89 8.52 39.51
CA SER A 745 -8.89 8.97 40.50
C SER A 745 -7.81 7.90 40.75
N PRO A 746 -6.58 8.04 40.21
CA PRO A 746 -5.50 7.13 40.56
C PRO A 746 -5.15 7.29 42.05
N SER A 747 -5.19 6.19 42.80
CA SER A 747 -4.68 6.14 44.17
C SER A 747 -3.17 5.88 44.11
N PHE A 748 -2.36 6.95 44.10
CA PHE A 748 -0.90 6.83 44.11
C PHE A 748 -0.38 5.93 45.25
N ALA A 749 -1.04 5.98 46.41
CA ALA A 749 -0.75 5.11 47.54
C ALA A 749 -0.89 3.61 47.20
N GLU A 750 -1.97 3.25 46.49
CA GLU A 750 -2.20 1.88 46.06
C GLU A 750 -1.17 1.45 45.02
N ASP A 751 -0.81 2.35 44.10
CA ASP A 751 0.18 2.07 43.05
C ASP A 751 1.55 1.76 43.60
N ILE A 752 2.01 2.60 44.53
CA ILE A 752 3.28 2.38 45.22
C ILE A 752 3.24 1.09 46.05
N ARG A 753 2.09 0.76 46.66
CA ARG A 753 1.91 -0.50 47.38
C ARG A 753 2.07 -1.71 46.45
N HIS A 754 1.37 -1.69 45.31
CA HIS A 754 1.43 -2.77 44.31
C HIS A 754 2.78 -2.82 43.57
N ALA A 755 3.52 -1.72 43.51
CA ALA A 755 4.87 -1.68 42.97
C ALA A 755 5.94 -2.27 43.90
N SER A 756 5.57 -2.79 45.08
CA SER A 756 6.54 -3.44 45.98
C SER A 756 7.06 -4.74 45.35
N PRO A 757 8.37 -5.05 45.44
CA PRO A 757 8.91 -6.30 44.89
C PRO A 757 8.17 -7.56 45.36
N ALA A 758 7.80 -7.59 46.64
CA ALA A 758 7.06 -8.72 47.22
C ALA A 758 5.66 -8.90 46.63
N SER A 759 5.04 -7.83 46.12
CA SER A 759 3.73 -7.88 45.45
C SER A 759 3.84 -8.14 43.95
N LEU A 760 4.94 -7.73 43.32
CA LEU A 760 5.17 -7.90 41.88
C LEU A 760 5.64 -9.30 41.51
N PHE A 761 6.41 -9.91 42.40
CA PHE A 761 7.10 -11.18 42.18
C PHE A 761 6.68 -12.24 43.21
N ASP A 762 5.47 -12.12 43.75
CA ASP A 762 4.89 -13.10 44.68
C ASP A 762 4.85 -14.51 44.06
N GLU A 763 4.55 -14.57 42.76
CA GLU A 763 4.56 -15.78 41.96
C GLU A 763 5.96 -16.18 41.44
N GLN A 764 6.99 -15.34 41.63
CA GLN A 764 8.36 -15.57 41.15
C GLN A 764 9.41 -15.34 42.26
N PRO A 765 9.48 -16.22 43.29
CA PRO A 765 10.41 -16.06 44.41
C PRO A 765 11.88 -16.05 43.98
N GLU A 766 12.21 -16.65 42.83
CA GLU A 766 13.55 -16.61 42.25
C GLU A 766 14.01 -15.18 41.93
N ILE A 767 13.09 -14.30 41.48
CA ILE A 767 13.42 -12.89 41.22
C ILE A 767 13.77 -12.19 42.53
N LEU A 768 13.05 -12.49 43.62
CA LEU A 768 13.35 -11.92 44.93
C LEU A 768 14.72 -12.36 45.45
N SER A 769 15.14 -13.62 45.21
CA SER A 769 16.50 -14.05 45.54
C SER A 769 17.56 -13.33 44.69
N LEU A 770 17.32 -13.15 43.39
CA LEU A 770 18.25 -12.45 42.50
C LEU A 770 18.42 -10.98 42.89
N LEU A 771 17.35 -10.32 43.35
CA LEU A 771 17.42 -8.96 43.86
C LEU A 771 18.32 -8.84 45.09
N VAL A 772 18.29 -9.82 46.00
CA VAL A 772 19.13 -9.85 47.22
C VAL A 772 20.61 -10.10 46.89
N GLU A 773 20.88 -10.83 45.80
CA GLU A 773 22.24 -11.19 45.37
C GLU A 773 23.02 -10.03 44.73
N LEU A 774 22.38 -8.88 44.49
CA LEU A 774 23.03 -7.75 43.85
C LEU A 774 24.04 -7.07 44.78
N PRO A 775 25.23 -6.73 44.25
CA PRO A 775 26.28 -6.14 45.04
C PRO A 775 25.90 -4.72 45.44
N HIS A 776 26.21 -4.29 46.66
CA HIS A 776 26.08 -2.90 47.08
C HIS A 776 24.68 -2.29 46.89
N LEU A 777 23.60 -2.94 47.33
CA LEU A 777 22.27 -2.30 47.32
C LEU A 777 22.24 -1.10 48.27
N SER A 778 21.71 0.04 47.81
CA SER A 778 21.47 1.19 48.69
C SER A 778 20.20 0.95 49.51
N PRO A 779 20.25 0.98 50.85
CA PRO A 779 19.05 0.89 51.67
C PRO A 779 18.18 2.15 51.54
N ASP A 780 18.77 3.28 51.12
CA ASP A 780 18.08 4.57 51.06
C ASP A 780 17.01 4.61 49.97
N VAL A 781 17.07 3.75 48.96
CA VAL A 781 16.12 3.71 47.83
C VAL A 781 14.93 2.78 48.06
N GLY A 782 14.92 2.01 49.15
CA GLY A 782 13.80 1.15 49.56
C GLY A 782 14.18 -0.31 49.81
N PRO A 783 13.20 -1.14 50.20
CA PRO A 783 13.42 -2.57 50.43
C PRO A 783 14.00 -3.26 49.19
N LEU A 784 15.00 -4.13 49.40
CA LEU A 784 15.73 -4.83 48.33
C LEU A 784 16.39 -3.89 47.31
N GLY A 785 16.65 -2.64 47.69
CA GLY A 785 17.20 -1.61 46.79
C GLY A 785 16.25 -1.18 45.68
N VAL A 786 14.93 -1.35 45.83
CA VAL A 786 13.96 -1.00 44.78
C VAL A 786 13.24 0.31 45.12
N LEU A 787 13.45 1.34 44.29
CA LEU A 787 12.67 2.57 44.28
C LEU A 787 11.31 2.32 43.61
N ARG A 788 10.25 2.36 44.40
CA ARG A 788 8.87 2.22 43.91
C ARG A 788 8.42 3.52 43.27
N VAL A 789 7.97 3.48 42.02
CA VAL A 789 7.56 4.68 41.28
C VAL A 789 6.18 4.55 40.68
N SER A 790 5.35 5.58 40.86
CA SER A 790 4.04 5.68 40.19
C SER A 790 4.14 6.65 39.01
N GLY A 791 3.61 6.24 37.85
CA GLY A 791 3.62 7.01 36.61
C GLY A 791 2.22 7.25 36.07
N SER A 792 1.72 8.48 36.20
CA SER A 792 0.45 8.90 35.62
C SER A 792 0.57 10.27 34.98
N PHE A 793 -0.11 10.51 33.84
CA PHE A 793 -0.17 11.84 33.21
C PHE A 793 -0.88 12.90 34.06
N ARG A 794 -1.55 12.50 35.14
CA ARG A 794 -2.24 13.40 36.08
C ARG A 794 -1.37 13.74 37.30
N VAL A 795 -0.04 13.85 37.14
CA VAL A 795 0.93 14.20 38.20
C VAL A 795 0.56 15.48 38.95
N GLU A 796 -0.15 16.40 38.28
CA GLU A 796 -0.57 17.70 38.83
C GLU A 796 -1.36 17.57 40.16
N LYS A 797 -1.93 16.38 40.46
CA LYS A 797 -2.68 16.13 41.70
C LYS A 797 -1.90 15.42 42.83
N ALA A 798 -0.65 15.01 42.61
CA ALA A 798 0.10 14.27 43.62
C ALA A 798 0.78 15.18 44.66
N SER A 799 0.24 15.19 45.89
CA SER A 799 0.84 15.82 47.06
C SER A 799 1.69 14.83 47.87
N GLU A 800 2.49 15.32 48.81
CA GLU A 800 3.23 14.48 49.77
C GLU A 800 2.29 13.61 50.61
N ASP A 801 1.08 14.11 50.91
CA ASP A 801 0.03 13.37 51.62
C ASP A 801 -0.57 12.22 50.78
N SER A 802 -0.28 12.15 49.48
CA SER A 802 -0.83 11.12 48.59
C SER A 802 -0.11 9.78 48.71
N ILE A 803 1.05 9.71 49.37
CA ILE A 803 1.83 8.49 49.59
C ILE A 803 2.05 8.29 51.10
N PRO A 804 1.46 7.23 51.69
CA PRO A 804 1.63 6.92 53.10
C PRO A 804 3.11 6.75 53.49
N SER A 805 3.49 7.20 54.68
CA SER A 805 4.87 7.13 55.17
C SER A 805 5.45 5.71 55.20
N GLU A 806 4.61 4.70 55.43
CA GLU A 806 4.99 3.27 55.39
C GLU A 806 5.34 2.77 53.98
N HIS A 807 5.00 3.55 52.95
CA HIS A 807 5.31 3.27 51.55
C HIS A 807 6.47 4.13 51.04
N GLN A 808 7.12 4.90 51.91
CA GLN A 808 8.35 5.62 51.59
C GLN A 808 9.59 4.72 51.85
N PRO A 809 10.71 4.92 51.12
CA PRO A 809 10.86 5.84 49.99
C PRO A 809 10.06 5.41 48.75
N ALA A 810 9.57 6.42 48.03
CA ALA A 810 8.79 6.27 46.80
C ALA A 810 9.00 7.49 45.91
N ALA A 811 8.71 7.38 44.62
CA ALA A 811 8.74 8.53 43.73
C ALA A 811 7.54 8.56 42.78
N ILE A 812 7.29 9.73 42.22
CA ILE A 812 6.31 9.93 41.15
C ILE A 812 7.04 10.50 39.94
N LEU A 813 6.66 10.06 38.76
CA LEU A 813 7.25 10.53 37.52
C LEU A 813 7.13 12.06 37.36
N ASN A 814 8.25 12.74 37.11
CA ASN A 814 8.27 14.16 36.76
C ASN A 814 8.19 14.31 35.24
N ILE A 815 6.98 14.26 34.69
CA ILE A 815 6.76 14.24 33.24
C ILE A 815 7.26 15.54 32.58
N ILE A 816 7.16 16.68 33.27
CA ILE A 816 7.63 17.97 32.75
C ILE A 816 9.14 17.90 32.50
N SER A 817 9.91 17.44 33.48
CA SER A 817 11.36 17.34 33.33
C SER A 817 11.78 16.26 32.32
N LEU A 818 11.05 15.15 32.22
CA LEU A 818 11.30 14.15 31.18
C LEU A 818 11.00 14.65 29.78
N GLU A 819 9.98 15.49 29.63
CA GLU A 819 9.69 16.14 28.35
C GLU A 819 10.82 17.11 27.95
N GLU A 820 11.33 17.89 28.91
CA GLU A 820 12.49 18.75 28.69
C GLU A 820 13.74 17.94 28.33
N ALA A 821 13.97 16.80 28.99
CA ALA A 821 15.04 15.88 28.64
C ALA A 821 14.85 15.31 27.22
N GLY A 822 13.63 14.91 26.86
CA GLY A 822 13.29 14.45 25.51
C GLY A 822 13.57 15.49 24.42
N LYS A 823 13.34 16.77 24.70
CA LYS A 823 13.68 17.88 23.78
C LYS A 823 15.20 18.04 23.55
N ARG A 824 16.04 17.56 24.47
CA ARG A 824 17.51 17.59 24.33
C ARG A 824 18.04 16.46 23.45
N ILE A 825 17.23 15.43 23.17
CA ILE A 825 17.65 14.32 22.31
C ILE A 825 17.86 14.85 20.89
N SER A 826 19.07 14.70 20.38
CA SER A 826 19.38 15.04 18.99
C SER A 826 18.54 14.17 18.05
N GLN A 827 17.67 14.81 17.28
CA GLN A 827 16.85 14.13 16.28
C GLN A 827 17.73 13.47 15.20
N ASP A 828 18.86 14.08 14.85
CA ASP A 828 19.82 13.48 13.91
C ASP A 828 20.43 12.20 14.47
N MET A 829 20.73 12.17 15.77
CA MET A 829 21.19 10.95 16.45
C MET A 829 20.11 9.86 16.42
N LEU A 830 18.84 10.19 16.67
CA LEU A 830 17.73 9.22 16.58
C LEU A 830 17.56 8.65 15.18
N MET A 831 17.65 9.50 14.16
CA MET A 831 17.57 9.09 12.75
C MET A 831 18.73 8.15 12.37
N ARG A 832 19.97 8.47 12.78
CA ARG A 832 21.14 7.60 12.57
C ARG A 832 21.01 6.28 13.34
N ARG A 833 20.46 6.33 14.56
CA ARG A 833 20.16 5.13 15.35
C ARG A 833 19.13 4.24 14.66
N LEU A 834 18.04 4.79 14.12
CA LEU A 834 17.04 4.06 13.32
C LEU A 834 17.68 3.43 12.09
N ALA A 835 18.44 4.20 11.31
CA ALA A 835 19.13 3.72 10.12
C ALA A 835 20.05 2.53 10.41
N ARG A 836 20.79 2.60 11.53
CA ARG A 836 21.61 1.48 12.01
C ARG A 836 20.75 0.27 12.36
N ILE A 837 19.67 0.45 13.12
CA ILE A 837 18.74 -0.65 13.49
C ILE A 837 18.23 -1.37 12.23
N PHE A 838 17.88 -0.63 11.18
CA PHE A 838 17.43 -1.23 9.92
C PHE A 838 18.54 -2.00 9.19
N SER A 839 19.75 -1.46 9.16
CA SER A 839 20.92 -2.07 8.50
C SER A 839 21.37 -3.37 9.19
N ASP A 840 21.16 -3.43 10.50
CA ASP A 840 21.62 -4.48 11.40
C ASP A 840 20.67 -5.68 11.52
N ASP A 841 19.49 -5.63 10.90
CA ASP A 841 18.37 -6.59 11.05
C ASP A 841 18.45 -7.79 10.08
N THR A 842 19.66 -8.15 9.64
CA THR A 842 19.86 -9.04 8.48
C THR A 842 20.05 -10.52 8.80
N GLY A 843 20.03 -10.96 10.07
CA GLY A 843 20.30 -12.37 10.40
C GLY A 843 19.68 -12.93 11.69
N ASP A 844 19.89 -12.28 12.83
CA ASP A 844 19.60 -12.94 14.13
C ASP A 844 18.16 -12.74 14.64
N SER A 845 17.41 -11.74 14.17
CA SER A 845 16.07 -11.41 14.71
C SER A 845 14.92 -12.24 14.14
N LEU A 846 15.12 -12.94 13.02
CA LEU A 846 14.05 -13.65 12.31
C LEU A 846 13.46 -14.82 13.13
N ARG A 847 14.19 -15.34 14.12
CA ARG A 847 13.67 -16.38 15.02
C ARG A 847 12.62 -15.84 16.01
N ASP A 848 12.68 -14.56 16.37
CA ASP A 848 11.75 -13.94 17.34
C ASP A 848 10.47 -13.38 16.68
N ARG A 849 10.46 -13.18 15.35
CA ARG A 849 9.39 -12.46 14.65
C ARG A 849 8.23 -13.33 14.16
N GLN A 850 8.29 -14.66 14.26
CA GLN A 850 7.10 -15.45 13.93
C GLN A 850 6.00 -15.15 14.97
N PRO A 851 4.85 -14.59 14.55
CA PRO A 851 3.69 -14.52 15.43
C PRO A 851 3.40 -15.97 15.83
N ARG A 852 3.30 -16.26 17.13
CA ARG A 852 2.67 -17.50 17.58
C ARG A 852 1.31 -17.53 16.90
N GLN A 853 1.16 -18.36 15.87
CA GLN A 853 -0.12 -18.55 15.20
C GLN A 853 -1.09 -19.00 16.30
N LEU A 854 -2.02 -18.13 16.66
CA LEU A 854 -3.19 -18.51 17.42
C LEU A 854 -3.97 -19.43 16.49
N ASP A 855 -3.75 -20.73 16.63
CA ASP A 855 -4.47 -21.78 15.92
C ASP A 855 -5.97 -21.50 16.03
N SER A 856 -6.56 -21.05 14.92
CA SER A 856 -8.01 -21.00 14.76
C SER A 856 -8.51 -22.44 14.70
N SER A 857 -8.82 -23.00 15.86
CA SER A 857 -9.36 -24.35 16.01
C SER A 857 -10.64 -24.51 15.19
N SER A 858 -10.56 -25.28 14.11
CA SER A 858 -11.74 -25.91 13.50
C SER A 858 -12.32 -26.96 14.45
N PRO A 859 -13.64 -27.11 14.59
CA PRO A 859 -14.23 -28.03 15.55
C PRO A 859 -14.02 -29.48 15.09
N SER A 860 -13.14 -30.20 15.77
CA SER A 860 -12.95 -31.64 15.56
C SER A 860 -14.23 -32.40 15.91
N ARG A 861 -14.70 -33.19 14.95
CA ARG A 861 -15.85 -34.09 15.07
C ARG A 861 -15.57 -35.15 16.15
N LYS A 862 -16.58 -35.31 17.02
CA LYS A 862 -16.73 -36.37 18.03
C LYS A 862 -16.33 -37.75 17.50
N SER A 863 -15.32 -38.38 18.12
CA SER A 863 -15.07 -39.82 17.94
C SER A 863 -16.05 -40.61 18.82
N GLY A 864 -17.04 -41.23 18.18
CA GLY A 864 -17.95 -42.19 18.78
C GLY A 864 -17.31 -43.58 18.84
N ARG A 865 -17.16 -44.09 20.06
CA ARG A 865 -16.78 -45.47 20.39
C ARG A 865 -17.95 -46.42 20.11
N ARG A 866 -17.83 -47.37 19.15
CA ARG A 866 -18.38 -48.74 19.28
C ARG A 866 -18.02 -49.70 18.11
N LYS A 867 -17.45 -50.82 18.53
CA LYS A 867 -17.70 -52.24 18.18
C LYS A 867 -17.51 -52.76 16.74
N ARG A 868 -16.59 -53.74 16.69
CA ARG A 868 -16.44 -54.86 15.75
C ARG A 868 -17.77 -55.49 15.30
N SER A 869 -17.88 -55.78 14.01
CA SER A 869 -18.40 -57.06 13.49
C SER A 869 -17.91 -57.27 12.05
N ALA A 870 -17.84 -58.54 11.66
CA ALA A 870 -17.12 -59.08 10.52
C ALA A 870 -18.05 -59.39 9.31
N ALA A 871 -17.40 -59.89 8.23
CA ALA A 871 -17.93 -60.41 6.95
C ALA A 871 -18.30 -59.34 5.91
N GLY A 872 -17.97 -59.46 4.62
CA GLY A 872 -17.26 -60.46 3.82
C GLY A 872 -17.31 -60.05 2.35
N SER A 873 -16.36 -60.56 1.53
CA SER A 873 -16.42 -60.81 0.05
C SER A 873 -16.85 -59.65 -0.89
N THR A 874 -16.28 -59.35 -2.06
CA THR A 874 -15.56 -60.14 -3.08
C THR A 874 -15.09 -59.18 -4.19
N SER A 875 -14.03 -59.56 -4.91
CA SER A 875 -13.74 -59.27 -6.35
C SER A 875 -13.51 -57.79 -6.77
N THR A 876 -12.54 -57.39 -7.62
CA THR A 876 -11.78 -58.11 -8.66
C THR A 876 -10.63 -57.22 -9.19
N THR A 877 -9.47 -57.86 -9.43
CA THR A 877 -8.47 -57.68 -10.54
C THR A 877 -7.93 -56.28 -10.92
N ARG A 878 -6.60 -56.07 -10.74
CA ARG A 878 -5.46 -56.17 -11.72
C ARG A 878 -5.32 -54.89 -12.58
N VAL A 879 -4.16 -54.25 -12.73
CA VAL A 879 -2.89 -54.66 -13.40
C VAL A 879 -1.81 -53.62 -12.97
N SER A 880 -0.66 -54.01 -12.39
CA SER A 880 0.71 -54.11 -12.99
C SER A 880 1.30 -52.77 -13.46
N THR A 881 2.56 -52.36 -13.32
CA THR A 881 3.86 -52.85 -12.79
C THR A 881 4.79 -51.62 -12.84
N ARG A 882 5.54 -51.28 -11.78
CA ARG A 882 6.97 -51.61 -11.60
C ARG A 882 7.90 -51.10 -12.72
N LEU A 883 8.82 -50.19 -12.40
CA LEU A 883 10.26 -50.39 -12.64
C LEU A 883 11.11 -49.42 -11.81
N LYS A 884 12.17 -49.99 -11.22
CA LYS A 884 13.24 -49.39 -10.43
C LYS A 884 14.50 -49.33 -11.30
N SER A 885 15.31 -48.30 -11.09
CA SER A 885 16.78 -48.27 -11.23
C SER A 885 17.24 -47.20 -10.21
N LYS A 886 18.14 -47.37 -9.24
CA LYS A 886 19.37 -48.15 -9.00
C LYS A 886 20.52 -47.87 -9.99
N SER A 887 21.43 -46.99 -9.56
CA SER A 887 22.90 -47.07 -9.73
C SER A 887 23.51 -46.14 -8.67
N GLU A 888 24.12 -46.65 -7.61
CA GLU A 888 25.51 -47.14 -7.52
C GLU A 888 26.55 -46.03 -7.29
N THR A 889 27.11 -46.12 -6.09
CA THR A 889 28.28 -45.49 -5.52
C THR A 889 29.55 -46.21 -5.99
N VAL A 890 30.60 -45.48 -6.34
CA VAL A 890 32.00 -45.96 -6.23
C VAL A 890 32.90 -44.83 -5.75
N ASN A 891 33.79 -45.21 -4.83
CA ASN A 891 34.74 -44.43 -4.06
C ASN A 891 36.01 -44.00 -4.82
N ALA A 892 36.72 -43.03 -4.21
CA ALA A 892 38.13 -43.10 -3.78
C ALA A 892 39.09 -42.06 -4.38
N ALA A 893 39.78 -41.35 -3.45
CA ALA A 893 41.21 -40.97 -3.42
C ALA A 893 41.35 -39.53 -2.86
N SER A 894 41.60 -39.34 -1.56
CA SER A 894 42.90 -39.30 -0.87
C SER A 894 43.78 -38.10 -1.23
N GLY A 895 43.98 -37.20 -0.26
CA GLY A 895 44.95 -36.11 -0.32
C GLY A 895 45.12 -35.42 1.04
N SER A 896 46.03 -35.95 1.84
CA SER A 896 46.47 -35.47 3.16
C SER A 896 47.43 -34.26 3.06
N GLY A 897 47.36 -33.32 4.01
CA GLY A 897 48.39 -32.30 4.21
C GLY A 897 48.17 -31.44 5.46
N SER A 898 48.99 -31.67 6.48
CA SER A 898 48.99 -31.13 7.85
C SER A 898 49.33 -29.63 8.02
N PRO A 899 49.19 -29.06 9.24
CA PRO A 899 49.20 -27.62 9.53
C PRO A 899 50.55 -27.09 10.07
N GLY A 900 50.74 -25.77 10.06
CA GLY A 900 51.85 -25.11 10.78
C GLY A 900 51.75 -23.57 10.80
N PRO A 901 52.03 -22.87 11.93
CA PRO A 901 51.77 -21.43 12.14
C PRO A 901 53.09 -20.62 12.28
N PRO A 902 53.15 -19.51 13.06
CA PRO A 902 53.16 -18.11 12.62
C PRO A 902 54.55 -17.44 12.78
N GLU A 903 54.79 -16.29 12.12
CA GLU A 903 55.89 -15.41 12.51
C GLU A 903 55.52 -13.91 12.51
N SER A 904 55.64 -13.35 13.71
CA SER A 904 55.81 -11.94 14.03
C SER A 904 57.15 -11.39 13.53
N LYS A 905 57.21 -10.11 13.13
CA LYS A 905 58.43 -9.29 13.29
C LYS A 905 58.15 -7.78 13.44
N LYS A 906 58.69 -7.28 14.55
CA LYS A 906 58.83 -5.88 15.00
C LYS A 906 59.86 -5.08 14.18
N ARG A 907 59.83 -3.74 14.42
CA ARG A 907 60.85 -2.66 14.23
C ARG A 907 60.66 -1.88 12.92
N ARG A 908 60.85 -0.55 12.83
CA ARG A 908 61.43 0.52 13.68
C ARG A 908 60.93 1.85 13.01
N ARG A 909 60.36 2.83 13.73
CA ARG A 909 60.98 4.01 14.40
C ARG A 909 61.56 5.09 13.46
N ASN A 910 61.20 6.35 13.79
CA ASN A 910 61.74 7.68 13.41
C ASN A 910 61.05 8.33 12.20
N ASN A 911 60.73 9.63 12.16
CA ASN A 911 60.94 10.77 13.05
C ASN A 911 60.10 11.96 12.54
N ALA A 912 59.70 12.86 13.45
CA ALA A 912 59.68 14.34 13.34
C ALA A 912 58.93 15.01 12.15
N SER A 913 58.27 16.17 12.23
CA SER A 913 58.07 17.21 13.24
C SER A 913 57.32 18.35 12.55
N SER A 914 56.54 19.13 13.31
CA SER A 914 56.12 20.52 13.04
C SER A 914 55.21 20.74 11.80
N SER A 915 54.25 21.65 11.77
CA SER A 915 54.14 22.94 12.44
C SER A 915 52.67 23.37 12.51
N ALA A 916 52.28 23.90 13.66
CA ALA A 916 51.07 24.69 13.83
C ALA A 916 51.19 26.03 13.09
N GLN A 917 50.12 26.51 12.46
CA GLN A 917 49.88 27.95 12.30
C GLN A 917 48.39 28.27 12.21
N THR A 918 47.89 28.75 13.35
CA THR A 918 46.90 29.81 13.56
C THR A 918 46.35 30.52 12.32
N ARG A 919 45.01 30.51 12.17
CA ARG A 919 44.25 31.55 11.48
C ARG A 919 43.31 32.24 12.49
N LYS A 920 43.48 33.56 12.63
CA LYS A 920 42.47 34.48 13.16
C LYS A 920 42.02 35.44 12.05
N PRO A 921 40.84 36.07 12.20
CA PRO A 921 40.02 36.61 11.12
C PRO A 921 40.13 38.14 11.01
N ASP A 922 39.76 38.69 9.85
CA ASP A 922 39.37 40.09 9.67
C ASP A 922 38.46 40.19 8.43
N THR A 923 37.18 40.52 8.57
CA THR A 923 36.54 41.85 8.71
C THR A 923 36.42 42.63 7.39
N GLY A 924 35.17 42.92 7.04
CA GLY A 924 34.73 44.20 6.47
C GLY A 924 34.84 44.42 4.96
N GLY A 925 33.75 44.92 4.34
CA GLY A 925 33.88 45.71 3.10
C GLY A 925 32.74 45.63 2.10
N SER A 926 31.64 46.32 2.40
CA SER A 926 30.84 47.20 1.53
C SER A 926 30.84 47.05 -0.01
N ARG A 927 29.59 47.00 -0.55
CA ARG A 927 29.09 47.48 -1.86
C ARG A 927 29.77 48.80 -2.35
N PRO A 928 29.71 49.22 -3.65
CA PRO A 928 28.59 49.03 -4.60
C PRO A 928 28.92 48.91 -6.11
N GLY A 929 27.90 48.56 -6.91
CA GLY A 929 27.58 49.35 -8.12
C GLY A 929 27.83 48.74 -9.51
N THR A 930 26.78 48.87 -10.33
CA THR A 930 26.76 49.09 -11.80
C THR A 930 26.76 47.88 -12.76
N SER A 931 25.55 47.68 -13.31
CA SER A 931 25.19 47.53 -14.73
C SER A 931 26.10 46.71 -15.65
N ASN A 932 25.54 45.64 -16.22
CA ASN A 932 25.62 45.46 -17.66
C ASN A 932 24.47 44.58 -18.19
N THR A 933 23.73 45.19 -19.10
CA THR A 933 22.78 44.60 -20.04
C THR A 933 23.51 43.62 -20.97
N LYS A 934 23.11 42.35 -21.00
CA LYS A 934 23.35 41.47 -22.14
C LYS A 934 22.13 40.63 -22.46
N ILE A 935 21.67 40.85 -23.68
CA ILE A 935 20.69 40.07 -24.43
C ILE A 935 21.25 38.66 -24.63
N THR A 936 20.50 37.64 -24.21
CA THR A 936 20.68 36.29 -24.75
C THR A 936 19.35 35.56 -24.74
N ALA A 937 18.99 35.06 -25.92
CA ALA A 937 17.82 34.23 -26.19
C ALA A 937 17.85 32.97 -25.32
N GLY A 938 16.75 32.69 -24.64
CA GLY A 938 16.56 31.51 -23.80
C GLY A 938 15.25 30.81 -24.14
N ARG A 939 15.38 29.60 -24.67
CA ARG A 939 14.31 28.63 -25.00
C ARG A 939 13.24 28.55 -23.92
N ARG A 940 11.97 28.61 -24.33
CA ARG A 940 10.81 28.21 -23.53
C ARG A 940 10.93 26.71 -23.19
N LEU A 941 11.29 26.38 -21.95
CA LEU A 941 10.92 25.11 -21.35
C LEU A 941 9.47 25.21 -20.91
N ASN A 942 8.60 24.45 -21.56
CA ASN A 942 7.26 24.17 -21.04
C ASN A 942 7.41 23.24 -19.84
N LYS A 943 7.36 23.78 -18.62
CA LYS A 943 7.01 23.01 -17.43
C LYS A 943 5.53 22.62 -17.57
N ILE A 944 5.27 21.37 -17.96
CA ILE A 944 3.99 20.72 -17.79
C ILE A 944 3.94 20.25 -16.32
N THR A 945 3.48 21.12 -15.43
CA THR A 945 3.02 20.75 -14.09
C THR A 945 1.62 20.16 -14.21
N ALA A 946 1.46 18.97 -13.64
CA ALA A 946 0.18 18.33 -13.39
C ALA A 946 -0.75 19.25 -12.57
N VAL A 947 -2.00 19.38 -13.02
CA VAL A 947 -3.15 19.97 -12.32
C VAL A 947 -4.25 18.91 -12.50
N ALA A 948 -4.96 18.46 -11.47
CA ALA A 948 -5.93 19.29 -10.77
C ALA A 948 -6.17 18.93 -9.30
N THR A 949 -5.93 19.91 -8.42
CA THR A 949 -6.86 20.29 -7.36
C THR A 949 -6.95 21.82 -7.40
N GLY A 950 -8.15 22.35 -7.61
CA GLY A 950 -8.38 23.78 -7.80
C GLY A 950 -8.31 24.58 -6.50
N HIS A 951 -7.80 25.81 -6.58
CA HIS A 951 -8.16 26.90 -5.69
C HIS A 951 -8.13 28.25 -6.42
N ALA A 952 -8.99 29.14 -5.92
CA ALA A 952 -9.52 30.35 -6.52
C ALA A 952 -8.57 31.58 -6.50
N SER A 953 -8.91 32.55 -7.36
CA SER A 953 -8.32 33.90 -7.47
C SER A 953 -8.45 34.77 -6.20
N PRO A 954 -7.66 35.86 -6.08
CA PRO A 954 -7.49 36.63 -4.85
C PRO A 954 -8.35 37.91 -4.76
N GLY A 955 -8.68 38.32 -3.52
CA GLY A 955 -8.65 39.73 -3.08
C GLY A 955 -9.97 40.50 -2.90
N VAL A 956 -10.55 40.45 -1.69
CA VAL A 956 -11.43 41.51 -1.10
C VAL A 956 -11.18 41.53 0.44
N PRO A 957 -11.06 42.71 1.11
CA PRO A 957 -10.60 42.83 2.50
C PRO A 957 -11.69 42.51 3.56
N PRO A 958 -11.32 42.31 4.84
CA PRO A 958 -12.20 41.69 5.83
C PRO A 958 -13.19 42.69 6.43
N SER A 959 -14.47 42.33 6.46
CA SER A 959 -15.47 42.90 7.36
C SER A 959 -15.71 41.94 8.53
N GLU A 960 -15.86 42.53 9.72
CA GLU A 960 -16.05 41.91 11.03
C GLU A 960 -17.11 40.79 11.10
N PRO A 961 -16.99 39.82 12.04
CA PRO A 961 -17.96 38.74 12.18
C PRO A 961 -19.15 39.14 13.08
N PRO A 962 -20.39 38.73 12.75
CA PRO A 962 -21.45 38.69 13.73
C PRO A 962 -21.40 37.37 14.52
N GLU A 963 -21.57 37.52 15.83
CA GLU A 963 -21.83 36.44 16.78
C GLU A 963 -23.14 35.69 16.45
N ASN A 964 -23.20 34.44 16.93
CA ASN A 964 -24.36 33.54 17.02
C ASN A 964 -24.70 32.65 15.81
N ALA A 965 -24.20 31.41 15.86
CA ALA A 965 -24.95 30.25 15.39
C ALA A 965 -24.60 29.00 16.22
N SER A 966 -25.64 28.49 16.90
CA SER A 966 -25.66 27.36 17.82
C SER A 966 -25.27 26.03 17.15
N ARG A 967 -24.43 25.25 17.83
CA ARG A 967 -24.03 23.89 17.47
C ARG A 967 -25.18 22.89 17.68
N TYR A 968 -25.73 22.34 16.60
CA TYR A 968 -26.57 21.15 16.65
C TYR A 968 -25.71 19.88 16.65
N ASN A 969 -25.63 19.21 17.79
CA ASN A 969 -25.10 17.85 17.93
C ASN A 969 -26.24 16.83 17.70
N LEU A 970 -26.22 16.13 16.57
CA LEU A 970 -27.08 14.96 16.35
C LEU A 970 -26.47 13.73 17.04
N ARG A 971 -26.87 13.46 18.29
CA ARG A 971 -26.76 12.13 18.91
C ARG A 971 -28.02 11.33 18.60
N LYS A 972 -27.92 10.34 17.70
CA LYS A 972 -28.96 9.31 17.51
C LYS A 972 -29.10 8.48 18.80
N ARG A 973 -30.23 8.61 19.51
CA ARG A 973 -30.65 7.69 20.59
C ARG A 973 -31.44 6.55 19.95
N ILE A 974 -30.87 5.34 19.99
CA ILE A 974 -31.60 4.09 19.76
C ILE A 974 -32.39 3.78 21.04
N ARG A 975 -33.73 3.75 20.95
CA ARG A 975 -34.60 3.22 22.02
C ARG A 975 -34.81 1.72 21.76
N LEU A 976 -34.35 0.88 22.68
CA LEU A 976 -34.75 -0.52 22.77
C LEU A 976 -36.09 -0.63 23.51
N PRO A 977 -37.00 -1.54 23.12
CA PRO A 977 -38.23 -1.80 23.87
C PRO A 977 -37.97 -2.83 24.99
N ARG A 978 -38.65 -2.65 26.12
CA ARG A 978 -38.82 -3.64 27.19
C ARG A 978 -40.25 -3.52 27.75
N PRO A 979 -40.77 -4.60 28.34
CA PRO A 979 -42.02 -5.29 27.96
C PRO A 979 -43.31 -4.52 28.24
#